data_AF-A0A9N9QBG8-F1
#
_entry.id   AF-A0A9N9QBG8-F1
#
_cell.length_a   1.000
_cell.length_b   1.000
_cell.length_c   1.000
_cell.angle_alpha   90.00
_cell.angle_beta   90.00
_cell.angle_gamma   90.00
#
_symmetry.space_group_name_H-M   'P 1'
#
loop_
_entity.id
_entity.type
_entity.pdbx_description
1 polymer ?
#
loop_
_entity_poly.entity_id
_entity_poly.type
_entity_poly.pdbx_seq_one_letter_code
_entity_poly.pdbx_strand_id
1 'polypeptide(L)'
;MTSQKNKKQHLRPTTIYDRKQLGEGTTFLPGKKDPSVAHLINHILKNGYVILPSLFTKAQVDAANAELARLQSLNDSGPAVKGGRNPFEGFNTSRIYALADKSRIFDCFPIHETILKLNDYFLEPNYLLTSWQTVDVGPGSKRQEMHNDDGLIHLPRRRPLMGIGTMVALDDFTASNGATTLIPGSHLWSDDQQPTREAMVPAIMPSGSVVYFLNTVWHGGGENTSDKTRRSFTIQYCQPWIRTTENMTVATGWEKLDEIPKRLLGLLGFSTHDFMGYVDGRSPRAGVEMRKERLIEWGLERERERKKKTAQPLPIDRFAITGYSDTPKDMPKVYLLDYVAGNVRSLVNGIEKVGYTIEWIKSPEDIEKADKLILPGVGHFGHCMTQFSKAGYLPAIRKHIESGKPFMSICVGLQVLFEGSSESPSVAGLGFIKGHLDRFNDSSKSVPHIGWNSANTDDKQVYGLRPSSKYYYVHSYKVPYVKGELEAQGWTVATARYGDEEFVGAVAKGNILATQFHPEKSGVAGLRVLKAFLDGKQDSGVAGLKAVQEGLTRRVIACLDVRTNDQGDLVVTKGDQYDVREKGEGGNVRNLGKPVEMARNYYEQGADEVTFLNITSFRDCPLADLPMLEILRRTSETVFVPLTIGGGVRDTTDTDGTKVSALQIATMYFKSGADKVSIGSDAVTAAEEYYGAGKRLSGKTAIEQISQAYGNQAVVVSVDPKRVYVSNASETKHNTITTTFPGPNGESVCWYACTIKGGRETRDIDVVELTQAVEAMGAGEILLNCIDQDGTNSGFDFGLINQVKGAVKIPVIASSGAGNPGHFEEVFDQTSTDAALGAGMFHRGEYTVKDVKEFLEAKGLMVRRFESEI
;
A
#
# COMPACT_ATOMS: atom_id res chain seq x y z
N MET A 1 7.24 33.09 -69.78
CA MET A 1 6.02 32.31 -70.12
C MET A 1 6.53 31.00 -70.71
N THR A 2 6.25 29.79 -70.23
CA THR A 2 5.06 29.27 -69.54
C THR A 2 5.49 27.97 -68.83
N SER A 3 5.17 27.87 -67.53
CA SER A 3 5.38 26.68 -66.71
C SER A 3 4.32 25.62 -67.03
N GLN A 4 4.75 24.41 -67.42
CA GLN A 4 3.91 23.22 -67.35
C GLN A 4 3.81 22.76 -65.88
N LYS A 5 2.65 22.99 -65.28
CA LYS A 5 2.28 22.44 -63.96
C LYS A 5 1.82 20.99 -64.12
N ASN A 6 2.53 20.08 -63.45
CA ASN A 6 2.05 18.74 -63.11
C ASN A 6 0.76 18.85 -62.28
N LYS A 7 -0.36 18.37 -62.83
CA LYS A 7 -1.62 18.17 -62.09
C LYS A 7 -1.45 16.96 -61.15
N LYS A 8 -1.22 17.20 -59.85
CA LYS A 8 -1.56 16.22 -58.82
C LYS A 8 -3.08 16.16 -58.73
N GLN A 9 -3.67 14.99 -59.02
CA GLN A 9 -5.06 14.71 -58.68
C GLN A 9 -5.21 14.79 -57.16
N HIS A 10 -5.85 15.85 -56.66
CA HIS A 10 -6.37 15.86 -55.30
C HIS A 10 -7.59 14.92 -55.25
N LEU A 11 -7.44 13.75 -54.63
CA LEU A 11 -8.56 12.90 -54.25
C LEU A 11 -9.47 13.69 -53.30
N ARG A 12 -10.77 13.73 -53.59
CA ARG A 12 -11.79 14.35 -52.72
C ARG A 12 -11.80 13.60 -51.38
N PRO A 13 -11.91 14.28 -50.22
CA PRO A 13 -12.09 13.60 -48.94
C PRO A 13 -13.35 12.72 -48.99
N THR A 14 -13.22 11.46 -48.55
CA THR A 14 -14.35 10.54 -48.39
C THR A 14 -15.34 11.14 -47.37
N THR A 15 -16.62 11.20 -47.71
CA THR A 15 -17.69 11.78 -46.89
C THR A 15 -18.59 10.68 -46.32
N ILE A 16 -19.44 11.01 -45.35
CA ILE A 16 -20.46 10.08 -44.81
C ILE A 16 -21.38 9.48 -45.90
N TYR A 17 -21.48 10.15 -47.06
CA TYR A 17 -22.29 9.73 -48.20
C TYR A 17 -21.62 8.65 -49.08
N ASP A 18 -20.35 8.35 -48.85
CA ASP A 18 -19.59 7.33 -49.59
C ASP A 18 -19.64 5.93 -48.92
N ARG A 19 -20.47 5.78 -47.87
CA ARG A 19 -20.67 4.50 -47.17
C ARG A 19 -21.24 3.45 -48.13
N LYS A 20 -20.65 2.25 -48.09
CA LYS A 20 -21.16 1.07 -48.79
C LYS A 20 -22.05 0.24 -47.90
N GLN A 21 -23.14 -0.23 -48.47
CA GLN A 21 -24.01 -1.21 -47.84
C GLN A 21 -23.34 -2.60 -47.85
N LEU A 22 -23.32 -3.25 -46.70
CA LEU A 22 -22.88 -4.63 -46.50
C LEU A 22 -24.08 -5.44 -46.02
N GLY A 23 -24.69 -6.18 -46.95
CA GLY A 23 -25.91 -6.95 -46.68
C GLY A 23 -27.07 -6.07 -46.23
N GLU A 24 -27.91 -6.62 -45.35
CA GLU A 24 -29.11 -5.94 -44.86
C GLU A 24 -28.91 -5.16 -43.57
N GLY A 25 -27.84 -5.43 -42.81
CA GLY A 25 -27.71 -4.89 -41.45
C GLY A 25 -26.57 -3.90 -41.22
N THR A 26 -25.63 -3.78 -42.15
CA THR A 26 -24.36 -3.10 -41.86
C THR A 26 -23.95 -2.14 -42.98
N THR A 27 -23.35 -1.01 -42.63
CA THR A 27 -22.70 -0.10 -43.58
C THR A 27 -21.26 0.15 -43.18
N PHE A 28 -20.37 0.47 -44.10
CA PHE A 28 -19.01 0.86 -43.76
C PHE A 28 -18.45 1.85 -44.77
N LEU A 29 -17.45 2.63 -44.37
CA LEU A 29 -16.74 3.53 -45.27
C LEU A 29 -15.51 2.80 -45.82
N PRO A 30 -15.48 2.40 -47.10
CA PRO A 30 -14.38 1.61 -47.63
C PRO A 30 -13.12 2.47 -47.79
N GLY A 31 -12.01 2.00 -47.23
CA GLY A 31 -10.69 2.55 -47.51
C GLY A 31 -10.17 2.16 -48.90
N LYS A 32 -8.91 2.53 -49.18
CA LYS A 32 -8.27 2.17 -50.45
C LYS A 32 -8.03 0.67 -50.48
N LYS A 33 -8.56 0.00 -51.50
CA LYS A 33 -8.34 -1.42 -51.73
C LYS A 33 -6.91 -1.66 -52.23
N ASP A 34 -6.04 -2.15 -51.34
CA ASP A 34 -4.66 -2.52 -51.71
C ASP A 34 -4.67 -3.74 -52.66
N PRO A 35 -3.99 -3.66 -53.82
CA PRO A 35 -3.92 -4.76 -54.78
C PRO A 35 -3.41 -6.09 -54.18
N SER A 36 -2.50 -6.06 -53.21
CA SER A 36 -1.88 -7.27 -52.65
C SER A 36 -2.86 -8.11 -51.82
N VAL A 37 -3.90 -7.49 -51.24
CA VAL A 37 -4.94 -8.16 -50.44
C VAL A 37 -6.34 -8.06 -51.05
N ALA A 38 -6.45 -7.54 -52.28
CA ALA A 38 -7.73 -7.29 -52.95
C ALA A 38 -8.60 -8.55 -53.09
N HIS A 39 -7.98 -9.71 -53.31
CA HIS A 39 -8.67 -11.00 -53.39
C HIS A 39 -9.23 -11.45 -52.03
N LEU A 40 -8.48 -11.23 -50.94
CA LEU A 40 -8.92 -11.49 -49.57
C LEU A 40 -10.09 -10.58 -49.20
N ILE A 41 -10.03 -9.29 -49.53
CA ILE A 41 -11.12 -8.34 -49.33
C ILE A 41 -12.40 -8.81 -50.02
N ASN A 42 -12.32 -9.25 -51.28
CA ASN A 42 -13.47 -9.79 -52.01
C ASN A 42 -14.05 -11.03 -51.32
N HIS A 43 -13.18 -11.92 -50.83
CA HIS A 43 -13.58 -13.11 -50.11
C HIS A 43 -14.30 -12.75 -48.79
N ILE A 44 -13.78 -11.80 -48.01
CA ILE A 44 -14.39 -11.32 -46.77
C ILE A 44 -15.74 -10.64 -47.05
N LEU A 45 -15.85 -9.82 -48.09
CA LEU A 45 -17.15 -9.20 -48.45
C LEU A 45 -18.23 -10.24 -48.76
N LYS A 46 -17.85 -11.36 -49.36
CA LYS A 46 -18.77 -12.46 -49.68
C LYS A 46 -19.08 -13.35 -48.47
N ASN A 47 -18.07 -13.71 -47.69
CA ASN A 47 -18.17 -14.78 -46.68
C ASN A 47 -18.10 -14.29 -45.23
N GLY A 48 -17.67 -13.06 -44.99
CA GLY A 48 -17.57 -12.42 -43.68
C GLY A 48 -16.25 -12.66 -42.97
N TYR A 49 -15.47 -13.65 -43.41
CA TYR A 49 -14.20 -14.04 -42.83
C TYR A 49 -13.22 -14.54 -43.90
N VAL A 50 -11.95 -14.70 -43.53
CA VAL A 50 -10.92 -15.41 -44.31
C VAL A 50 -9.91 -16.07 -43.37
N ILE A 51 -9.37 -17.22 -43.76
CA ILE A 51 -8.24 -17.86 -43.06
C ILE A 51 -6.96 -17.50 -43.80
N LEU A 52 -5.98 -16.97 -43.08
CA LEU A 52 -4.65 -16.60 -43.53
C LEU A 52 -3.67 -17.68 -43.03
N PRO A 53 -3.32 -18.68 -43.85
CA PRO A 53 -2.52 -19.81 -43.41
C PRO A 53 -1.08 -19.39 -43.13
N SER A 54 -0.54 -19.84 -42.00
CA SER A 54 0.88 -19.70 -41.61
C SER A 54 1.43 -18.29 -41.76
N LEU A 55 0.64 -17.30 -41.34
CA LEU A 55 1.00 -15.89 -41.40
C LEU A 55 2.21 -15.56 -40.51
N PHE A 56 2.32 -16.24 -39.37
CA PHE A 56 3.46 -16.14 -38.44
C PHE A 56 4.34 -17.37 -38.53
N THR A 57 5.65 -17.16 -38.40
CA THR A 57 6.64 -18.24 -38.47
C THR A 57 6.57 -19.12 -37.23
N LYS A 58 7.01 -20.38 -37.37
CA LYS A 58 7.13 -21.31 -36.24
C LYS A 58 7.94 -20.70 -35.08
N ALA A 59 9.04 -20.00 -35.38
CA ALA A 59 9.87 -19.37 -34.36
C ALA A 59 9.12 -18.28 -33.57
N GLN A 60 8.29 -17.46 -34.23
CA GLN A 60 7.47 -16.46 -33.54
C GLN A 60 6.41 -17.12 -32.65
N VAL A 61 5.78 -18.20 -33.13
CA VAL A 61 4.79 -18.96 -32.37
C VAL A 61 5.43 -19.65 -31.16
N ASP A 62 6.58 -20.30 -31.33
CA ASP A 62 7.32 -20.95 -30.25
C ASP A 62 7.75 -19.94 -29.19
N ALA A 63 8.28 -18.78 -29.61
CA ALA A 63 8.67 -17.70 -28.70
C ALA A 63 7.47 -17.15 -27.91
N ALA A 64 6.33 -16.95 -28.57
CA ALA A 64 5.10 -16.54 -27.91
C ALA A 64 4.63 -17.60 -26.89
N ASN A 65 4.64 -18.89 -27.26
CA ASN A 65 4.27 -19.98 -26.37
C ASN A 65 5.19 -20.12 -25.15
N ALA A 66 6.49 -19.93 -25.33
CA ALA A 66 7.46 -19.94 -24.24
C ALA A 66 7.23 -18.77 -23.27
N GLU A 67 6.97 -17.58 -23.81
CA GLU A 67 6.70 -16.39 -23.00
C GLU A 67 5.37 -16.51 -22.25
N LEU A 68 4.34 -17.07 -22.88
CA LEU A 68 3.07 -17.35 -22.20
C LEU A 68 3.27 -18.35 -21.05
N ALA A 69 4.07 -19.39 -21.23
CA ALA A 69 4.37 -20.34 -20.16
C ALA A 69 5.11 -19.66 -18.99
N ARG A 70 6.04 -18.73 -19.28
CA ARG A 70 6.70 -17.92 -18.26
C ARG A 70 5.71 -17.02 -17.53
N LEU A 71 4.82 -16.35 -18.25
CA LEU A 71 3.81 -15.48 -17.63
C LEU A 71 2.83 -16.28 -16.77
N GLN A 72 2.42 -17.47 -17.19
CA GLN A 72 1.53 -18.35 -16.42
C GLN A 72 2.11 -18.80 -15.07
N SER A 73 3.45 -18.81 -14.90
CA SER A 73 4.09 -19.16 -13.62
C SER A 73 4.21 -17.99 -12.63
N LEU A 74 3.89 -16.77 -13.06
CA LEU A 74 3.95 -15.57 -12.22
C LEU A 74 2.60 -15.27 -11.55
N ASN A 75 2.67 -14.73 -10.32
CA ASN A 75 1.48 -14.38 -9.53
C ASN A 75 0.79 -13.07 -9.98
N ASP A 76 1.38 -12.30 -10.90
CA ASP A 76 0.92 -10.97 -11.34
C ASP A 76 0.32 -10.97 -12.77
N SER A 77 0.13 -12.14 -13.37
CA SER A 77 -0.46 -12.31 -14.71
C SER A 77 -1.98 -12.13 -14.75
N GLY A 78 -2.59 -11.78 -13.62
CA GLY A 78 -4.00 -11.46 -13.48
C GLY A 78 -4.86 -12.66 -13.04
N PRO A 79 -6.11 -12.39 -12.62
CA PRO A 79 -6.96 -13.38 -11.97
C PRO A 79 -7.48 -14.50 -12.91
N ALA A 80 -7.54 -14.24 -14.22
CA ALA A 80 -8.11 -15.17 -15.21
C ALA A 80 -7.13 -16.26 -15.70
N VAL A 81 -5.91 -16.30 -15.16
CA VAL A 81 -4.92 -17.34 -15.46
C VAL A 81 -5.30 -18.68 -14.83
N LYS A 82 -6.13 -18.68 -13.78
CA LYS A 82 -6.53 -19.87 -13.02
C LYS A 82 -7.82 -20.54 -13.53
N GLY A 83 -8.53 -19.93 -14.46
CA GLY A 83 -9.82 -20.39 -14.98
C GLY A 83 -10.67 -19.24 -15.53
N GLY A 84 -11.61 -19.56 -16.42
CA GLY A 84 -12.58 -18.59 -16.96
C GLY A 84 -13.51 -18.08 -15.87
N ARG A 85 -13.85 -16.79 -15.91
CA ARG A 85 -14.52 -16.09 -14.81
C ARG A 85 -16.05 -16.18 -14.85
N ASN A 86 -16.60 -16.57 -15.99
CA ASN A 86 -18.04 -16.61 -16.23
C ASN A 86 -18.40 -17.71 -17.26
N PRO A 87 -19.70 -18.05 -17.41
CA PRO A 87 -20.14 -19.08 -18.34
C PRO A 87 -19.77 -18.81 -19.80
N PHE A 88 -19.68 -17.54 -20.20
CA PHE A 88 -19.30 -17.15 -21.56
C PHE A 88 -17.82 -17.42 -21.85
N GLU A 89 -16.93 -17.19 -20.89
CA GLU A 89 -15.51 -17.52 -21.00
C GLU A 89 -15.30 -19.04 -20.92
N GLY A 90 -16.10 -19.73 -20.11
CA GLY A 90 -15.98 -21.16 -19.85
C GLY A 90 -14.93 -21.47 -18.78
N PHE A 91 -15.33 -22.17 -17.73
CA PHE A 91 -14.51 -22.38 -16.53
C PHE A 91 -13.23 -23.22 -16.76
N ASN A 92 -13.16 -23.98 -17.86
CA ASN A 92 -11.96 -24.75 -18.26
C ASN A 92 -11.09 -24.02 -19.30
N THR A 93 -11.24 -22.71 -19.42
CA THR A 93 -10.36 -21.86 -20.22
C THR A 93 -9.46 -21.00 -19.33
N SER A 94 -8.35 -20.49 -19.86
CA SER A 94 -7.55 -19.47 -19.17
C SER A 94 -7.18 -18.33 -20.11
N ARG A 95 -6.97 -17.14 -19.54
CA ARG A 95 -6.74 -15.89 -20.28
C ARG A 95 -5.71 -15.01 -19.58
N ILE A 96 -4.83 -14.43 -20.37
CA ILE A 96 -3.90 -13.37 -19.97
C ILE A 96 -4.29 -12.10 -20.74
N TYR A 97 -4.51 -11.02 -20.01
CA TYR A 97 -4.88 -9.69 -20.52
C TYR A 97 -3.68 -8.74 -20.51
N ALA A 98 -3.86 -7.51 -21.01
CA ALA A 98 -2.85 -6.47 -21.02
C ALA A 98 -1.52 -6.92 -21.63
N LEU A 99 -1.57 -7.73 -22.69
CA LEU A 99 -0.38 -8.32 -23.31
C LEU A 99 0.62 -7.25 -23.78
N ALA A 100 0.12 -6.07 -24.16
CA ALA A 100 0.91 -4.89 -24.50
C ALA A 100 1.84 -4.39 -23.39
N ASP A 101 1.52 -4.65 -22.12
CA ASP A 101 2.35 -4.23 -20.98
C ASP A 101 3.31 -5.33 -20.51
N LYS A 102 2.94 -6.60 -20.80
CA LYS A 102 3.59 -7.78 -20.24
C LYS A 102 4.82 -8.23 -21.00
N SER A 103 4.81 -8.17 -22.33
CA SER A 103 5.98 -8.61 -23.12
C SER A 103 6.01 -8.04 -24.54
N ARG A 104 7.20 -7.61 -24.98
CA ARG A 104 7.46 -7.13 -26.33
C ARG A 104 7.49 -8.24 -27.38
N ILE A 105 7.61 -9.51 -26.96
CA ILE A 105 7.55 -10.68 -27.86
C ILE A 105 6.23 -10.69 -28.65
N PHE A 106 5.16 -10.17 -28.06
CA PHE A 106 3.84 -10.20 -28.66
C PHE A 106 3.58 -9.03 -29.63
N ASP A 107 4.41 -8.00 -29.66
CA ASP A 107 4.14 -6.76 -30.40
C ASP A 107 3.96 -6.98 -31.91
N CYS A 108 4.61 -8.01 -32.47
CA CYS A 108 4.57 -8.28 -33.91
C CYS A 108 3.21 -8.79 -34.40
N PHE A 109 2.39 -9.40 -33.54
CA PHE A 109 1.12 -10.00 -33.92
C PHE A 109 0.04 -8.96 -34.31
N PRO A 110 -0.24 -7.91 -33.52
CA PRO A 110 -1.25 -6.90 -33.87
C PRO A 110 -0.87 -5.97 -35.02
N ILE A 111 0.41 -5.93 -35.42
CA ILE A 111 0.90 -5.02 -36.48
C ILE A 111 1.33 -5.74 -37.76
N HIS A 112 0.90 -6.99 -37.95
CA HIS A 112 1.23 -7.74 -39.16
C HIS A 112 0.68 -7.03 -40.42
N GLU A 113 1.53 -6.84 -41.42
CA GLU A 113 1.23 -6.02 -42.61
C GLU A 113 -0.06 -6.42 -43.34
N THR A 114 -0.26 -7.72 -43.58
CA THR A 114 -1.50 -8.23 -44.23
C THR A 114 -2.75 -7.87 -43.44
N ILE A 115 -2.72 -7.97 -42.10
CA ILE A 115 -3.86 -7.65 -41.24
C ILE A 115 -4.13 -6.15 -41.28
N LEU A 116 -3.08 -5.33 -41.20
CA LEU A 116 -3.22 -3.87 -41.29
C LEU A 116 -3.81 -3.44 -42.64
N LYS A 117 -3.37 -4.02 -43.77
CA LYS A 117 -3.93 -3.73 -45.10
C LYS A 117 -5.40 -4.12 -45.23
N LEU A 118 -5.82 -5.20 -44.57
CA LEU A 118 -7.24 -5.57 -44.51
C LEU A 118 -8.03 -4.56 -43.66
N ASN A 119 -7.51 -4.21 -42.49
CA ASN A 119 -8.14 -3.22 -41.60
C ASN A 119 -8.24 -1.84 -42.26
N ASP A 120 -7.22 -1.39 -42.99
CA ASP A 120 -7.22 -0.13 -43.73
C ASP A 120 -8.34 -0.05 -44.79
N TYR A 121 -8.91 -1.18 -45.22
CA TYR A 121 -10.07 -1.20 -46.12
C TYR A 121 -11.41 -1.14 -45.37
N PHE A 122 -11.54 -1.78 -44.22
CA PHE A 122 -12.80 -1.92 -43.50
C PHE A 122 -13.01 -0.90 -42.38
N LEU A 123 -11.94 -0.38 -41.80
CA LEU A 123 -11.93 0.57 -40.69
C LEU A 123 -11.41 1.92 -41.15
N GLU A 124 -11.87 2.97 -40.49
CA GLU A 124 -11.40 4.33 -40.74
C GLU A 124 -9.96 4.52 -40.24
N PRO A 125 -9.21 5.50 -40.79
CA PRO A 125 -7.84 5.78 -40.33
C PRO A 125 -7.76 6.02 -38.82
N ASN A 126 -6.65 5.59 -38.21
CA ASN A 126 -6.40 5.61 -36.76
C ASN A 126 -7.30 4.67 -35.93
N TYR A 127 -7.86 3.62 -36.54
CA TYR A 127 -8.54 2.54 -35.81
C TYR A 127 -7.72 1.99 -34.65
N LEU A 128 -8.40 1.44 -33.65
CA LEU A 128 -7.82 1.05 -32.36
C LEU A 128 -7.85 -0.46 -32.15
N LEU A 129 -7.02 -0.96 -31.23
CA LEU A 129 -7.20 -2.27 -30.62
C LEU A 129 -8.24 -2.16 -29.51
N THR A 130 -9.30 -2.95 -29.59
CA THR A 130 -10.35 -2.99 -28.57
C THR A 130 -10.12 -4.06 -27.52
N SER A 131 -9.44 -5.15 -27.87
CA SER A 131 -9.06 -6.22 -26.93
C SER A 131 -7.84 -6.96 -27.46
N TRP A 132 -6.91 -7.31 -26.57
CA TRP A 132 -5.76 -8.14 -26.90
C TRP A 132 -5.39 -9.06 -25.73
N GLN A 133 -5.75 -10.33 -25.87
CA GLN A 133 -5.64 -11.31 -24.78
C GLN A 133 -5.38 -12.72 -25.33
N THR A 134 -4.94 -13.63 -24.48
CA THR A 134 -4.93 -15.06 -24.80
C THR A 134 -6.31 -15.68 -24.65
N VAL A 135 -6.52 -16.78 -25.37
CA VAL A 135 -7.63 -17.70 -25.15
C VAL A 135 -7.06 -19.11 -25.20
N ASP A 136 -6.87 -19.70 -24.02
CA ASP A 136 -6.37 -21.05 -23.85
C ASP A 136 -7.55 -21.96 -23.50
N VAL A 137 -7.91 -22.84 -24.43
CA VAL A 137 -9.06 -23.74 -24.29
C VAL A 137 -8.57 -25.10 -23.81
N GLY A 138 -8.78 -25.40 -22.53
CA GLY A 138 -8.33 -26.64 -21.91
C GLY A 138 -9.15 -27.88 -22.34
N PRO A 139 -8.63 -29.10 -22.11
CA PRO A 139 -9.36 -30.34 -22.35
C PRO A 139 -10.74 -30.37 -21.68
N GLY A 140 -11.75 -30.87 -22.40
CA GLY A 140 -13.13 -30.96 -21.91
C GLY A 140 -13.90 -29.64 -21.88
N SER A 141 -13.31 -28.54 -22.37
CA SER A 141 -14.01 -27.25 -22.50
C SER A 141 -15.22 -27.36 -23.42
N LYS A 142 -16.36 -26.84 -22.96
CA LYS A 142 -17.62 -26.84 -23.71
C LYS A 142 -17.64 -25.76 -24.79
N ARG A 143 -18.54 -25.93 -25.77
CA ARG A 143 -18.78 -24.92 -26.81
C ARG A 143 -19.18 -23.60 -26.17
N GLN A 144 -18.65 -22.52 -26.71
CA GLN A 144 -19.10 -21.18 -26.38
C GLN A 144 -20.53 -20.95 -26.91
N GLU A 145 -21.24 -20.02 -26.29
CA GLU A 145 -22.47 -19.48 -26.86
C GLU A 145 -22.18 -18.76 -28.17
N MET A 146 -23.10 -18.89 -29.13
CA MET A 146 -22.99 -18.19 -30.41
C MET A 146 -23.19 -16.70 -30.16
N HIS A 147 -22.29 -15.88 -30.69
CA HIS A 147 -22.34 -14.44 -30.53
C HIS A 147 -21.71 -13.74 -31.74
N ASN A 148 -21.86 -12.43 -31.78
CA ASN A 148 -21.05 -11.52 -32.57
C ASN A 148 -20.34 -10.56 -31.62
N ASP A 149 -19.14 -10.10 -31.99
CA ASP A 149 -18.32 -9.27 -31.10
C ASP A 149 -18.87 -7.84 -30.97
N ASP A 150 -19.74 -7.42 -31.88
CA ASP A 150 -20.45 -6.14 -31.83
C ASP A 150 -21.76 -6.19 -31.02
N GLY A 151 -22.14 -7.35 -30.47
CA GLY A 151 -23.37 -7.53 -29.68
C GLY A 151 -23.41 -6.75 -28.36
N LEU A 152 -22.24 -6.35 -27.85
CA LEU A 152 -22.09 -5.46 -26.69
C LEU A 152 -22.59 -4.03 -26.98
N ILE A 153 -22.74 -3.67 -28.25
CA ILE A 153 -23.25 -2.38 -28.68
C ILE A 153 -24.74 -2.56 -28.97
N HIS A 154 -25.61 -1.96 -28.16
CA HIS A 154 -27.07 -2.12 -28.29
C HIS A 154 -27.69 -1.18 -29.33
N LEU A 155 -27.00 -0.93 -30.45
CA LEU A 155 -27.56 -0.21 -31.59
C LEU A 155 -28.22 -1.21 -32.56
N PRO A 156 -29.48 -1.02 -32.96
CA PRO A 156 -30.12 -1.90 -33.95
C PRO A 156 -29.46 -1.76 -35.32
N ARG A 157 -29.47 -2.83 -36.11
CA ARG A 157 -29.12 -2.80 -37.54
C ARG A 157 -30.26 -2.09 -38.30
N ARG A 158 -30.03 -1.17 -39.25
CA ARG A 158 -28.80 -0.87 -40.00
C ARG A 158 -27.84 0.08 -39.30
N ARG A 159 -26.62 -0.37 -39.01
CA ARG A 159 -25.57 0.42 -38.33
C ARG A 159 -24.20 0.34 -39.00
N PRO A 160 -23.23 1.20 -38.64
CA PRO A 160 -21.85 1.06 -39.10
C PRO A 160 -21.19 -0.26 -38.68
N LEU A 161 -20.26 -0.78 -39.48
CA LEU A 161 -19.32 -1.83 -39.09
C LEU A 161 -18.46 -1.29 -37.95
N MET A 162 -18.51 -1.96 -36.79
CA MET A 162 -17.89 -1.45 -35.56
C MET A 162 -16.43 -1.91 -35.39
N GLY A 163 -16.01 -2.98 -36.06
CA GLY A 163 -14.73 -3.59 -35.77
C GLY A 163 -14.46 -4.88 -36.52
N ILE A 164 -13.32 -5.47 -36.19
CA ILE A 164 -12.74 -6.65 -36.83
C ILE A 164 -12.19 -7.56 -35.75
N GLY A 165 -12.49 -8.85 -35.86
CA GLY A 165 -11.88 -9.89 -35.05
C GLY A 165 -10.79 -10.65 -35.77
N THR A 166 -9.74 -10.96 -35.04
CA THR A 166 -8.72 -11.93 -35.47
C THR A 166 -8.43 -12.91 -34.36
N MET A 167 -8.27 -14.18 -34.73
CA MET A 167 -7.72 -15.19 -33.82
C MET A 167 -6.47 -15.81 -34.43
N VAL A 168 -5.36 -15.67 -33.71
CA VAL A 168 -4.06 -16.23 -34.09
C VAL A 168 -3.93 -17.60 -33.46
N ALA A 169 -3.70 -18.62 -34.29
CA ALA A 169 -3.45 -19.99 -33.86
C ALA A 169 -2.03 -20.11 -33.29
N LEU A 170 -1.88 -20.29 -31.97
CA LEU A 170 -0.58 -20.61 -31.36
C LEU A 170 -0.34 -22.12 -31.29
N ASP A 171 -1.41 -22.90 -31.31
CA ASP A 171 -1.43 -24.33 -31.60
C ASP A 171 -2.30 -24.56 -32.85
N ASP A 172 -2.19 -25.74 -33.47
CA ASP A 172 -3.06 -26.13 -34.57
C ASP A 172 -4.55 -26.06 -34.14
N PHE A 173 -5.41 -25.52 -35.00
CA PHE A 173 -6.86 -25.56 -34.81
C PHE A 173 -7.41 -26.76 -35.57
N THR A 174 -8.02 -27.70 -34.85
CA THR A 174 -8.56 -28.94 -35.39
C THR A 174 -10.05 -29.06 -35.08
N ALA A 175 -10.72 -30.02 -35.73
CA ALA A 175 -12.13 -30.30 -35.47
C ALA A 175 -12.41 -30.75 -34.01
N SER A 176 -11.39 -31.23 -33.29
CA SER A 176 -11.54 -31.85 -31.97
C SER A 176 -10.97 -31.03 -30.81
N ASN A 177 -10.16 -29.99 -31.06
CA ASN A 177 -9.51 -29.23 -29.98
C ASN A 177 -10.12 -27.84 -29.73
N GLY A 178 -11.38 -27.66 -30.13
CA GLY A 178 -12.11 -26.42 -29.91
C GLY A 178 -11.70 -25.28 -30.83
N ALA A 179 -11.40 -25.56 -32.10
CA ALA A 179 -11.26 -24.55 -33.13
C ALA A 179 -12.48 -23.60 -33.14
N THR A 180 -12.23 -22.31 -33.37
CA THR A 180 -13.31 -21.32 -33.49
C THR A 180 -14.25 -21.71 -34.63
N THR A 181 -15.54 -21.62 -34.37
CA THR A 181 -16.60 -21.92 -35.34
C THR A 181 -17.31 -20.63 -35.74
N LEU A 182 -17.74 -20.52 -36.99
CA LEU A 182 -18.35 -19.31 -37.54
C LEU A 182 -19.42 -19.66 -38.59
N ILE A 183 -20.33 -18.74 -38.87
CA ILE A 183 -21.35 -18.90 -39.92
C ILE A 183 -20.97 -18.03 -41.13
N PRO A 184 -20.51 -18.62 -42.26
CA PRO A 184 -20.18 -17.86 -43.45
C PRO A 184 -21.38 -17.07 -43.98
N GLY A 185 -21.19 -15.80 -44.32
CA GLY A 185 -22.25 -14.94 -44.86
C GLY A 185 -23.12 -14.26 -43.80
N SER A 186 -22.99 -14.62 -42.52
CA SER A 186 -23.83 -14.07 -41.45
C SER A 186 -23.61 -12.59 -41.15
N HIS A 187 -22.51 -12.00 -41.62
CA HIS A 187 -22.26 -10.56 -41.60
C HIS A 187 -23.23 -9.76 -42.48
N LEU A 188 -23.93 -10.42 -43.41
CA LEU A 188 -24.91 -9.79 -44.29
C LEU A 188 -26.31 -9.72 -43.67
N TRP A 189 -26.53 -10.36 -42.52
CA TRP A 189 -27.85 -10.53 -41.93
C TRP A 189 -28.40 -9.26 -41.26
N SER A 190 -29.73 -9.13 -41.25
CA SER A 190 -30.45 -8.20 -40.37
C SER A 190 -30.52 -8.74 -38.93
N ASP A 191 -31.12 -7.99 -38.01
CA ASP A 191 -31.34 -8.44 -36.63
C ASP A 191 -32.43 -9.53 -36.49
N ASP A 192 -33.24 -9.77 -37.54
CA ASP A 192 -34.35 -10.72 -37.53
C ASP A 192 -33.91 -12.18 -37.76
N GLN A 193 -32.66 -12.38 -38.15
CA GLN A 193 -32.13 -13.70 -38.49
C GLN A 193 -31.39 -14.32 -37.29
N GLN A 194 -31.77 -15.54 -36.92
CA GLN A 194 -31.21 -16.27 -35.79
C GLN A 194 -30.16 -17.31 -36.25
N PRO A 195 -29.01 -17.42 -35.56
CA PRO A 195 -27.99 -18.41 -35.89
C PRO A 195 -28.43 -19.83 -35.49
N THR A 196 -28.05 -20.83 -36.27
CA THR A 196 -28.20 -22.25 -35.92
C THR A 196 -26.83 -22.92 -35.81
N ARG A 197 -26.70 -23.94 -34.97
CA ARG A 197 -25.42 -24.62 -34.76
C ARG A 197 -24.97 -25.41 -35.97
N GLU A 198 -25.91 -25.93 -36.76
CA GLU A 198 -25.67 -26.70 -37.99
C GLU A 198 -25.03 -25.84 -39.08
N ALA A 199 -25.25 -24.53 -39.06
CA ALA A 199 -24.69 -23.59 -40.01
C ALA A 199 -23.25 -23.18 -39.65
N MET A 200 -22.74 -23.55 -38.47
CA MET A 200 -21.39 -23.18 -38.02
C MET A 200 -20.34 -24.12 -38.63
N VAL A 201 -19.28 -23.54 -39.20
CA VAL A 201 -18.12 -24.27 -39.72
C VAL A 201 -16.87 -23.98 -38.87
N PRO A 202 -16.03 -24.99 -38.56
CA PRO A 202 -14.79 -24.77 -37.82
C PRO A 202 -13.70 -24.14 -38.69
N ALA A 203 -12.99 -23.15 -38.15
CA ALA A 203 -11.81 -22.55 -38.74
C ALA A 203 -10.58 -23.43 -38.49
N ILE A 204 -10.49 -24.56 -39.19
CA ILE A 204 -9.37 -25.50 -39.11
C ILE A 204 -8.15 -24.89 -39.82
N MET A 205 -7.04 -24.76 -39.10
CA MET A 205 -5.82 -24.12 -39.60
C MET A 205 -4.58 -24.53 -38.79
N PRO A 206 -3.38 -24.61 -39.39
CA PRO A 206 -2.16 -24.91 -38.64
C PRO A 206 -1.74 -23.73 -37.75
N SER A 207 -0.91 -24.00 -36.75
CA SER A 207 -0.25 -22.98 -35.93
C SER A 207 0.46 -21.91 -36.78
N GLY A 208 0.44 -20.67 -36.30
CA GLY A 208 0.88 -19.48 -37.01
C GLY A 208 -0.16 -18.90 -37.98
N SER A 209 -1.28 -19.58 -38.22
CA SER A 209 -2.38 -19.06 -39.05
C SER A 209 -3.27 -18.08 -38.30
N VAL A 210 -4.03 -17.29 -39.05
CA VAL A 210 -5.00 -16.32 -38.50
C VAL A 210 -6.35 -16.51 -39.17
N VAL A 211 -7.42 -16.62 -38.39
CA VAL A 211 -8.78 -16.37 -38.90
C VAL A 211 -9.11 -14.90 -38.68
N TYR A 212 -9.44 -14.20 -39.76
CA TYR A 212 -9.85 -12.79 -39.79
C TYR A 212 -11.33 -12.72 -40.11
N PHE A 213 -12.13 -11.99 -39.34
CA PHE A 213 -13.57 -11.88 -39.56
C PHE A 213 -14.12 -10.50 -39.20
N LEU A 214 -15.20 -10.10 -39.88
CA LEU A 214 -15.95 -8.91 -39.51
C LEU A 214 -16.67 -9.18 -38.18
N ASN A 215 -16.67 -8.22 -37.26
CA ASN A 215 -17.21 -8.46 -35.91
C ASN A 215 -18.72 -8.75 -35.87
N THR A 216 -19.44 -8.52 -36.97
CA THR A 216 -20.84 -8.88 -37.20
C THR A 216 -21.07 -10.37 -37.48
N VAL A 217 -20.01 -11.14 -37.79
CA VAL A 217 -20.10 -12.58 -38.08
C VAL A 217 -20.47 -13.33 -36.81
N TRP A 218 -21.50 -14.17 -36.92
CA TRP A 218 -21.88 -15.09 -35.86
C TRP A 218 -20.83 -16.20 -35.71
N HIS A 219 -20.29 -16.34 -34.51
CA HIS A 219 -19.20 -17.25 -34.21
C HIS A 219 -19.20 -17.70 -32.74
N GLY A 220 -18.27 -18.59 -32.40
CA GLY A 220 -18.03 -19.05 -31.03
C GLY A 220 -16.93 -20.11 -30.94
N GLY A 221 -16.29 -20.23 -29.78
CA GLY A 221 -15.32 -21.28 -29.51
C GLY A 221 -15.94 -22.69 -29.59
N GLY A 222 -15.26 -23.59 -30.31
CA GLY A 222 -15.66 -25.00 -30.39
C GLY A 222 -15.43 -25.76 -29.08
N GLU A 223 -15.97 -26.97 -29.00
CA GLU A 223 -15.69 -27.90 -27.88
C GLU A 223 -14.28 -28.48 -28.03
N ASN A 224 -13.53 -28.52 -26.93
CA ASN A 224 -12.25 -29.23 -26.89
C ASN A 224 -12.45 -30.63 -26.33
N THR A 225 -12.55 -31.61 -27.23
CA THR A 225 -12.62 -33.05 -26.91
C THR A 225 -11.24 -33.74 -26.98
N SER A 226 -10.17 -32.98 -27.18
CA SER A 226 -8.79 -33.49 -27.18
C SER A 226 -8.21 -33.55 -25.78
N ASP A 227 -7.02 -34.14 -25.65
CA ASP A 227 -6.27 -34.27 -24.39
C ASP A 227 -5.33 -33.08 -24.13
N LYS A 228 -5.29 -32.08 -25.02
CA LYS A 228 -4.37 -30.93 -24.94
C LYS A 228 -5.13 -29.61 -24.89
N THR A 229 -4.51 -28.64 -24.21
CA THR A 229 -4.96 -27.24 -24.26
C THR A 229 -4.63 -26.65 -25.63
N ARG A 230 -5.57 -25.91 -26.21
CA ARG A 230 -5.36 -25.15 -27.46
C ARG A 230 -5.19 -23.67 -27.14
N ARG A 231 -4.03 -23.10 -27.48
CA ARG A 231 -3.70 -21.69 -27.24
C ARG A 231 -3.96 -20.85 -28.48
N SER A 232 -4.35 -19.60 -28.22
CA SER A 232 -4.55 -18.59 -29.26
C SER A 232 -4.45 -17.19 -28.70
N PHE A 233 -4.12 -16.23 -29.56
CA PHE A 233 -4.43 -14.82 -29.29
C PHE A 233 -5.76 -14.47 -29.91
N THR A 234 -6.58 -13.68 -29.19
CA THR A 234 -7.64 -12.89 -29.80
C THR A 234 -7.18 -11.43 -29.85
N ILE A 235 -7.13 -10.89 -31.06
CA ILE A 235 -6.70 -9.51 -31.33
C ILE A 235 -7.82 -8.84 -32.08
N GLN A 236 -8.48 -7.89 -31.42
CA GLN A 236 -9.72 -7.29 -31.87
C GLN A 236 -9.47 -5.81 -32.15
N TYR A 237 -9.97 -5.32 -33.28
CA TYR A 237 -9.85 -3.92 -33.71
C TYR A 237 -11.22 -3.26 -33.76
N CYS A 238 -11.30 -1.98 -33.48
CA CYS A 238 -12.54 -1.21 -33.57
C CYS A 238 -12.35 0.11 -34.32
N GLN A 239 -13.46 0.71 -34.74
CA GLN A 239 -13.45 2.05 -35.31
C GLN A 239 -12.80 3.06 -34.33
N PRO A 240 -12.12 4.09 -34.85
CA PRO A 240 -11.32 5.00 -34.03
C PRO A 240 -12.13 5.83 -33.01
N TRP A 241 -13.44 5.95 -33.23
CA TRP A 241 -14.38 6.68 -32.37
C TRP A 241 -15.08 5.79 -31.34
N ILE A 242 -14.75 4.49 -31.28
CA ILE A 242 -15.34 3.54 -30.33
C ILE A 242 -14.51 3.49 -29.05
N ARG A 243 -15.20 3.49 -27.90
CA ARG A 243 -14.57 3.13 -26.62
C ARG A 243 -14.16 1.66 -26.64
N THR A 244 -12.89 1.40 -26.41
CA THR A 244 -12.32 0.04 -26.40
C THR A 244 -12.85 -0.79 -25.24
N THR A 245 -12.97 -2.11 -25.45
CA THR A 245 -13.38 -3.09 -24.43
C THR A 245 -12.36 -3.17 -23.30
N GLU A 246 -11.08 -3.22 -23.65
CA GLU A 246 -9.95 -3.10 -22.75
C GLU A 246 -9.38 -1.68 -22.84
N ASN A 247 -9.18 -1.01 -21.69
CA ASN A 247 -8.63 0.34 -21.68
C ASN A 247 -7.11 0.32 -21.88
N MET A 248 -6.69 0.24 -23.15
CA MET A 248 -5.30 0.07 -23.55
C MET A 248 -4.36 1.15 -23.01
N THR A 249 -4.82 2.41 -22.95
CA THR A 249 -4.01 3.55 -22.47
C THR A 249 -3.76 3.55 -20.96
N VAL A 250 -4.59 2.84 -20.19
CA VAL A 250 -4.43 2.65 -18.74
C VAL A 250 -3.72 1.33 -18.45
N ALA A 251 -4.00 0.29 -19.24
CA ALA A 251 -3.39 -1.02 -19.10
C ALA A 251 -1.88 -1.02 -19.45
N THR A 252 -1.40 -0.03 -20.18
CA THR A 252 0.01 0.08 -20.63
C THR A 252 0.78 1.09 -19.78
N GLY A 253 1.88 0.66 -19.15
CA GLY A 253 2.78 1.51 -18.37
C GLY A 253 3.40 2.65 -19.19
N TRP A 254 3.42 3.86 -18.63
CA TRP A 254 3.91 5.07 -19.31
C TRP A 254 5.44 5.12 -19.46
N GLU A 255 6.14 4.34 -18.65
CA GLU A 255 7.59 4.23 -18.62
C GLU A 255 8.17 3.46 -19.81
N LYS A 256 7.38 2.59 -20.46
CA LYS A 256 7.83 1.76 -21.58
C LYS A 256 7.31 2.19 -22.95
N LEU A 257 6.62 3.33 -23.06
CA LEU A 257 5.97 3.73 -24.31
C LEU A 257 6.93 3.94 -25.47
N ASP A 258 8.19 4.31 -25.20
CA ASP A 258 9.22 4.52 -26.22
C ASP A 258 9.77 3.21 -26.80
N GLU A 259 9.58 2.09 -26.11
CA GLU A 259 9.95 0.75 -26.58
C GLU A 259 8.88 0.16 -27.50
N ILE A 260 7.65 0.68 -27.46
CA ILE A 260 6.52 0.17 -28.23
C ILE A 260 6.61 0.70 -29.67
N PRO A 261 6.49 -0.17 -30.69
CA PRO A 261 6.47 0.27 -32.08
C PRO A 261 5.40 1.35 -32.31
N LYS A 262 5.78 2.44 -32.98
CA LYS A 262 4.90 3.61 -33.23
C LYS A 262 3.52 3.24 -33.79
N ARG A 263 3.46 2.24 -34.67
CA ARG A 263 2.19 1.76 -35.23
C ARG A 263 1.31 1.12 -34.15
N LEU A 264 1.87 0.24 -33.32
CA LEU A 264 1.18 -0.39 -32.21
C LEU A 264 0.72 0.64 -31.18
N LEU A 265 1.58 1.61 -30.86
CA LEU A 265 1.26 2.70 -29.95
C LEU A 265 0.02 3.50 -30.41
N GLY A 266 -0.10 3.75 -31.71
CA GLY A 266 -1.30 4.34 -32.31
C GLY A 266 -2.55 3.48 -32.10
N LEU A 267 -2.43 2.16 -32.33
CA LEU A 267 -3.52 1.20 -32.11
C LEU A 267 -3.95 1.09 -30.64
N LEU A 268 -3.02 1.26 -29.69
CA LEU A 268 -3.30 1.27 -28.25
C LEU A 268 -4.02 2.54 -27.77
N GLY A 269 -4.33 3.48 -28.67
CA GLY A 269 -5.05 4.71 -28.33
C GLY A 269 -4.15 5.85 -27.88
N PHE A 270 -2.83 5.77 -28.07
CA PHE A 270 -1.93 6.90 -27.81
C PHE A 270 -1.89 7.95 -28.95
N SER A 271 -2.91 7.93 -29.80
CA SER A 271 -3.13 8.86 -30.92
C SER A 271 -4.56 9.42 -30.87
N THR A 272 -4.86 10.40 -31.72
CA THR A 272 -6.20 11.00 -31.83
C THR A 272 -6.81 10.72 -33.19
N HIS A 273 -8.14 10.80 -33.25
CA HIS A 273 -8.90 10.74 -34.50
C HIS A 273 -9.92 11.88 -34.51
N ASP A 274 -9.76 12.83 -35.44
CA ASP A 274 -10.66 14.00 -35.59
C ASP A 274 -11.02 14.66 -34.24
N PHE A 275 -9.98 14.93 -33.44
CA PHE A 275 -10.04 15.43 -32.06
C PHE A 275 -10.48 14.42 -31.00
N MET A 276 -11.17 13.32 -31.32
CA MET A 276 -11.55 12.30 -30.34
C MET A 276 -10.33 11.58 -29.72
N GLY A 277 -10.48 11.24 -28.44
CA GLY A 277 -9.45 10.59 -27.64
C GLY A 277 -8.35 11.52 -27.12
N TYR A 278 -8.51 12.84 -27.23
CA TYR A 278 -7.51 13.80 -26.76
C TYR A 278 -7.39 13.86 -25.23
N VAL A 279 -6.24 14.29 -24.75
CA VAL A 279 -5.99 14.70 -23.35
C VAL A 279 -5.52 16.13 -23.40
N ASP A 280 -6.22 17.09 -22.80
CA ASP A 280 -5.79 18.50 -22.72
C ASP A 280 -5.39 19.11 -24.09
N GLY A 281 -6.29 18.98 -25.07
CA GLY A 281 -6.14 19.42 -26.46
C GLY A 281 -5.09 18.69 -27.31
N ARG A 282 -4.41 17.66 -26.79
CA ARG A 282 -3.31 16.94 -27.47
C ARG A 282 -3.52 15.43 -27.50
N SER A 283 -2.67 14.72 -28.25
CA SER A 283 -2.72 13.26 -28.26
C SER A 283 -2.40 12.69 -26.88
N PRO A 284 -2.94 11.51 -26.51
CA PRO A 284 -2.60 10.90 -25.22
C PRO A 284 -1.09 10.67 -25.05
N ARG A 285 -0.34 10.36 -26.13
CA ARG A 285 1.13 10.32 -26.07
C ARG A 285 1.73 11.64 -25.58
N ALA A 286 1.32 12.75 -26.18
CA ALA A 286 1.80 14.08 -25.79
C ALA A 286 1.25 14.52 -24.42
N GLY A 287 0.06 14.05 -24.05
CA GLY A 287 -0.52 14.23 -22.72
C GLY A 287 0.29 13.54 -21.63
N VAL A 288 0.77 12.32 -21.90
CA VAL A 288 1.69 11.60 -21.02
C VAL A 288 3.01 12.35 -20.88
N GLU A 289 3.62 12.78 -21.97
CA GLU A 289 4.90 13.53 -21.90
C GLU A 289 4.76 14.85 -21.16
N MET A 290 3.72 15.64 -21.44
CA MET A 290 3.43 16.85 -20.67
C MET A 290 3.21 16.54 -19.18
N ARG A 291 2.55 15.43 -18.84
CA ARG A 291 2.37 15.06 -17.43
C ARG A 291 3.70 14.66 -16.79
N LYS A 292 4.57 13.93 -17.50
CA LYS A 292 5.93 13.63 -17.03
C LYS A 292 6.73 14.93 -16.84
N GLU A 293 6.71 15.83 -17.81
CA GLU A 293 7.36 17.15 -17.73
C GLU A 293 6.83 17.97 -16.56
N ARG A 294 5.51 18.06 -16.37
CA ARG A 294 4.92 18.75 -15.21
C ARG A 294 5.31 18.13 -13.88
N LEU A 295 5.45 16.81 -13.80
CA LEU A 295 5.94 16.13 -12.59
C LEU A 295 7.42 16.47 -12.33
N ILE A 296 8.23 16.57 -13.39
CA ILE A 296 9.63 16.99 -13.31
C ILE A 296 9.73 18.47 -12.92
N GLU A 297 9.00 19.36 -13.59
CA GLU A 297 8.95 20.80 -13.30
C GLU A 297 8.43 21.06 -11.90
N TRP A 298 7.40 20.36 -11.45
CA TRP A 298 6.93 20.42 -10.07
C TRP A 298 8.01 20.00 -9.07
N GLY A 299 8.81 18.98 -9.40
CA GLY A 299 10.00 18.61 -8.65
C GLY A 299 11.07 19.71 -8.64
N LEU A 300 11.38 20.30 -9.79
CA LEU A 300 12.38 21.36 -9.97
C LEU A 300 11.96 22.70 -9.36
N GLU A 301 10.68 23.07 -9.42
CA GLU A 301 10.13 24.27 -8.78
C GLU A 301 10.21 24.15 -7.27
N ARG A 302 9.89 22.98 -6.70
CA ARG A 302 10.15 22.71 -5.28
C ARG A 302 11.62 22.83 -4.92
N GLU A 303 12.52 22.42 -5.82
CA GLU A 303 13.96 22.60 -5.64
C GLU A 303 14.40 24.07 -5.75
N ARG A 304 13.81 24.86 -6.66
CA ARG A 304 14.07 26.30 -6.82
C ARG A 304 13.53 27.11 -5.66
N GLU A 305 12.35 26.78 -5.14
CA GLU A 305 11.79 27.37 -3.92
C GLU A 305 12.65 27.04 -2.70
N ARG A 306 13.19 25.82 -2.65
CA ARG A 306 14.19 25.41 -1.65
C ARG A 306 15.49 26.22 -1.76
N LYS A 307 15.95 26.55 -2.99
CA LYS A 307 17.15 27.38 -3.26
C LYS A 307 16.94 28.89 -3.05
N LYS A 308 15.74 29.44 -3.30
CA LYS A 308 15.43 30.86 -3.04
C LYS A 308 15.37 31.20 -1.55
N LYS A 309 15.01 30.23 -0.70
CA LYS A 309 15.00 30.37 0.76
C LYS A 309 16.38 30.31 1.42
N THR A 310 17.45 30.02 0.67
CA THR A 310 18.82 29.83 1.19
C THR A 310 19.84 30.85 0.69
N ALA A 311 19.46 32.13 0.52
CA ALA A 311 20.40 33.21 0.19
C ALA A 311 21.32 33.59 1.38
N GLN A 312 22.20 32.66 1.77
CA GLN A 312 23.56 32.90 2.28
C GLN A 312 24.41 31.67 1.88
N PRO A 313 25.63 31.86 1.35
CA PRO A 313 26.27 30.85 0.52
C PRO A 313 26.89 29.73 1.35
N LEU A 314 26.39 28.51 1.18
CA LEU A 314 27.16 27.29 1.45
C LEU A 314 27.50 26.65 0.10
N PRO A 315 28.76 26.24 -0.13
CA PRO A 315 29.19 25.70 -1.41
C PRO A 315 28.61 24.30 -1.55
N ILE A 316 27.66 24.12 -2.49
CA ILE A 316 27.18 22.80 -2.83
C ILE A 316 27.25 22.65 -4.34
N ASP A 317 28.16 21.76 -4.73
CA ASP A 317 28.39 21.31 -6.09
C ASP A 317 27.11 20.78 -6.73
N ARG A 318 27.03 21.01 -8.03
CA ARG A 318 25.92 20.60 -8.91
C ARG A 318 25.73 19.08 -8.85
N PHE A 319 24.54 18.62 -8.50
CA PHE A 319 24.05 17.31 -8.95
C PHE A 319 22.84 17.49 -9.86
N ALA A 320 23.03 17.04 -11.09
CA ALA A 320 22.03 16.95 -12.14
C ALA A 320 21.11 15.74 -11.88
N ILE A 321 19.84 15.88 -12.27
CA ILE A 321 18.88 14.78 -12.34
C ILE A 321 18.99 14.18 -13.74
N THR A 322 19.51 12.95 -13.83
CA THR A 322 19.44 12.07 -15.00
C THR A 322 18.95 10.70 -14.55
N GLY A 323 17.92 10.18 -15.24
CA GLY A 323 17.64 8.74 -15.36
C GLY A 323 17.08 8.01 -14.14
N TYR A 324 16.05 7.19 -14.39
CA TYR A 324 15.87 5.94 -13.63
C TYR A 324 17.01 4.98 -14.03
N SER A 325 18.22 5.30 -13.58
CA SER A 325 19.37 4.44 -13.37
C SER A 325 20.49 5.31 -12.79
N ASP A 326 20.29 5.83 -11.58
CA ASP A 326 21.40 6.28 -10.73
C ASP A 326 21.02 6.01 -9.27
N THR A 327 20.70 4.74 -8.93
CA THR A 327 21.51 4.20 -7.83
C THR A 327 22.93 4.33 -8.34
N PRO A 328 23.85 5.05 -7.66
CA PRO A 328 25.25 4.92 -7.99
C PRO A 328 25.51 3.43 -8.19
N LYS A 329 26.02 3.05 -9.36
CA LYS A 329 26.36 1.65 -9.65
C LYS A 329 27.27 1.02 -8.59
N ASP A 330 27.78 1.87 -7.68
CA ASP A 330 28.64 1.56 -6.54
C ASP A 330 28.04 1.84 -5.14
N MET A 331 26.73 2.05 -4.94
CA MET A 331 26.21 2.12 -3.56
C MET A 331 26.39 0.78 -2.84
N PRO A 332 27.03 0.74 -1.66
CA PRO A 332 27.27 -0.49 -0.95
C PRO A 332 25.97 -1.19 -0.58
N LYS A 333 25.97 -2.51 -0.70
CA LYS A 333 24.82 -3.37 -0.40
C LYS A 333 24.80 -3.77 1.08
N VAL A 334 23.60 -3.89 1.63
CA VAL A 334 23.35 -4.56 2.91
C VAL A 334 22.25 -5.59 2.72
N TYR A 335 22.44 -6.76 3.33
CA TYR A 335 21.48 -7.86 3.23
C TYR A 335 20.47 -7.75 4.37
N LEU A 336 19.20 -7.81 4.02
CA LEU A 336 18.08 -7.67 4.96
C LEU A 336 17.22 -8.93 4.92
N LEU A 337 16.99 -9.54 6.09
CA LEU A 337 16.09 -10.68 6.23
C LEU A 337 14.67 -10.21 6.51
N ASP A 338 13.77 -10.38 5.54
CA ASP A 338 12.32 -10.23 5.75
C ASP A 338 11.68 -11.58 5.99
N TYR A 339 11.45 -11.92 7.26
CA TYR A 339 10.75 -13.13 7.66
C TYR A 339 9.25 -12.91 7.92
N VAL A 340 8.72 -11.77 7.46
CA VAL A 340 7.31 -11.35 7.58
C VAL A 340 6.88 -11.14 9.03
N ALA A 341 7.23 -9.99 9.59
CA ALA A 341 6.56 -9.45 10.78
C ALA A 341 6.68 -7.91 10.82
N GLY A 342 5.68 -7.20 10.28
CA GLY A 342 5.48 -5.77 10.55
C GLY A 342 6.06 -4.80 9.52
N ASN A 343 6.45 -3.61 9.98
CA ASN A 343 6.90 -2.49 9.16
C ASN A 343 8.40 -2.54 8.85
N VAL A 344 8.77 -3.33 7.84
CA VAL A 344 10.17 -3.36 7.35
C VAL A 344 10.51 -2.12 6.50
N ARG A 345 9.51 -1.44 5.96
CA ARG A 345 9.68 -0.31 5.03
C ARG A 345 10.44 0.86 5.65
N SER A 346 10.16 1.20 6.90
CA SER A 346 10.87 2.30 7.57
C SER A 346 12.36 2.03 7.71
N LEU A 347 12.75 0.76 7.93
CA LEU A 347 14.14 0.34 7.99
C LEU A 347 14.80 0.43 6.60
N VAL A 348 14.11 -0.03 5.55
CA VAL A 348 14.57 0.11 4.15
C VAL A 348 14.83 1.58 3.83
N ASN A 349 13.85 2.46 4.08
CA ASN A 349 13.98 3.89 3.82
C ASN A 349 15.10 4.52 4.66
N GLY A 350 15.28 4.09 5.90
CA GLY A 350 16.36 4.55 6.77
C GLY A 350 17.74 4.16 6.26
N ILE A 351 17.89 2.94 5.75
CA ILE A 351 19.13 2.43 5.14
C ILE A 351 19.45 3.16 3.84
N GLU A 352 18.44 3.36 2.98
CA GLU A 352 18.59 4.13 1.74
C GLU A 352 18.96 5.59 2.03
N LYS A 353 18.35 6.18 3.06
CA LYS A 353 18.62 7.56 3.50
C LYS A 353 20.09 7.75 3.92
N VAL A 354 20.73 6.73 4.46
CA VAL A 354 22.14 6.78 4.90
C VAL A 354 23.13 6.29 3.84
N GLY A 355 22.67 6.04 2.60
CA GLY A 355 23.52 5.81 1.42
C GLY A 355 23.82 4.35 1.09
N TYR A 356 22.93 3.42 1.46
CA TYR A 356 23.07 1.98 1.20
C TYR A 356 21.88 1.44 0.40
N THR A 357 22.07 0.32 -0.29
CA THR A 357 20.98 -0.40 -0.98
C THR A 357 20.70 -1.74 -0.34
N ILE A 358 19.46 -2.21 -0.43
CA ILE A 358 19.03 -3.50 0.13
C ILE A 358 19.22 -4.63 -0.87
N GLU A 359 19.82 -5.72 -0.41
CA GLU A 359 19.70 -7.04 -1.02
C GLU A 359 18.82 -7.92 -0.13
N TRP A 360 17.74 -8.47 -0.67
CA TRP A 360 16.78 -9.24 0.12
C TRP A 360 17.23 -10.69 0.25
N ILE A 361 17.25 -11.19 1.48
CA ILE A 361 17.48 -12.61 1.75
C ILE A 361 16.19 -13.38 1.45
N LYS A 362 16.24 -14.29 0.48
CA LYS A 362 15.10 -15.12 0.07
C LYS A 362 15.25 -16.58 0.51
N SER A 363 16.49 -17.00 0.76
CA SER A 363 16.81 -18.33 1.28
C SER A 363 18.06 -18.29 2.17
N PRO A 364 18.32 -19.32 3.00
CA PRO A 364 19.49 -19.36 3.87
C PRO A 364 20.84 -19.19 3.14
N GLU A 365 20.93 -19.60 1.87
CA GLU A 365 22.13 -19.48 1.05
C GLU A 365 22.50 -18.02 0.72
N ASP A 366 21.53 -17.10 0.76
CA ASP A 366 21.79 -15.68 0.52
C ASP A 366 22.52 -15.02 1.70
N ILE A 367 22.37 -15.57 2.92
CA ILE A 367 23.09 -15.08 4.10
C ILE A 367 24.60 -15.26 3.94
N GLU A 368 25.05 -16.33 3.30
CA GLU A 368 26.49 -16.58 3.11
C GLU A 368 27.16 -15.49 2.25
N LYS A 369 26.40 -14.93 1.31
CA LYS A 369 26.81 -13.85 0.40
C LYS A 369 26.80 -12.48 1.08
N ALA A 370 26.21 -12.37 2.27
CA ALA A 370 26.07 -11.10 2.95
C ALA A 370 27.43 -10.57 3.41
N ASP A 371 27.80 -9.36 3.00
CA ASP A 371 28.95 -8.63 3.56
C ASP A 371 28.57 -7.87 4.83
N LYS A 372 27.29 -7.49 4.92
CA LYS A 372 26.65 -6.88 6.09
C LYS A 372 25.24 -7.44 6.18
N LEU A 373 24.86 -7.93 7.35
CA LEU A 373 23.56 -8.53 7.58
C LEU A 373 22.80 -7.71 8.63
N ILE A 374 21.56 -7.34 8.31
CA ILE A 374 20.62 -6.78 9.27
C ILE A 374 19.47 -7.77 9.49
N LEU A 375 19.24 -8.10 10.75
CA LEU A 375 18.14 -8.91 11.24
C LEU A 375 17.12 -8.00 11.95
N PRO A 376 16.10 -7.49 11.24
CA PRO A 376 15.01 -6.79 11.90
C PRO A 376 14.21 -7.78 12.77
N GLY A 377 13.36 -7.28 13.66
CA GLY A 377 12.33 -8.12 14.23
C GLY A 377 11.27 -7.37 15.02
N VAL A 378 10.01 -7.60 14.67
CA VAL A 378 8.82 -7.07 15.37
C VAL A 378 7.94 -8.26 15.77
N GLY A 379 7.15 -8.10 16.83
CA GLY A 379 6.15 -9.07 17.25
C GLY A 379 6.61 -10.03 18.33
N HIS A 380 6.01 -11.21 18.34
CA HIS A 380 6.15 -12.19 19.42
C HIS A 380 7.42 -13.06 19.24
N PHE A 381 8.23 -13.20 20.29
CA PHE A 381 9.50 -13.95 20.29
C PHE A 381 9.34 -15.37 19.74
N GLY A 382 8.38 -16.14 20.25
CA GLY A 382 8.16 -17.52 19.83
C GLY A 382 7.74 -17.64 18.36
N HIS A 383 7.02 -16.65 17.83
CA HIS A 383 6.63 -16.63 16.41
C HIS A 383 7.86 -16.44 15.53
N CYS A 384 8.70 -15.44 15.86
CA CYS A 384 9.94 -15.14 15.17
C CYS A 384 10.88 -16.35 15.11
N MET A 385 11.16 -16.97 16.27
CA MET A 385 12.03 -18.16 16.34
C MET A 385 11.46 -19.36 15.56
N THR A 386 10.14 -19.55 15.58
CA THR A 386 9.49 -20.62 14.80
C THR A 386 9.66 -20.41 13.30
N GLN A 387 9.52 -19.16 12.80
CA GLN A 387 9.73 -18.85 11.39
C GLN A 387 11.20 -19.07 10.98
N PHE A 388 12.15 -18.60 11.77
CA PHE A 388 13.58 -18.80 11.49
C PHE A 388 13.98 -20.28 11.48
N SER A 389 13.44 -21.07 12.41
CA SER A 389 13.69 -22.50 12.49
C SER A 389 13.13 -23.22 11.26
N LYS A 390 11.86 -22.99 10.92
CA LYS A 390 11.19 -23.63 9.76
C LYS A 390 11.85 -23.28 8.43
N ALA A 391 12.32 -22.05 8.27
CA ALA A 391 12.97 -21.59 7.06
C ALA A 391 14.47 -21.90 6.99
N GLY A 392 15.06 -22.50 8.03
CA GLY A 392 16.47 -22.90 8.06
C GLY A 392 17.47 -21.75 8.20
N TYR A 393 17.04 -20.58 8.69
CA TYR A 393 17.92 -19.40 8.80
C TYR A 393 18.90 -19.46 9.98
N LEU A 394 18.56 -20.16 11.07
CA LEU A 394 19.36 -20.15 12.31
C LEU A 394 20.83 -20.58 12.11
N PRO A 395 21.14 -21.69 11.40
CA PRO A 395 22.53 -22.09 11.18
C PRO A 395 23.30 -21.10 10.30
N ALA A 396 22.63 -20.52 9.29
CA ALA A 396 23.25 -19.56 8.38
C ALA A 396 23.58 -18.23 9.08
N ILE A 397 22.68 -17.73 9.92
CA ILE A 397 22.93 -16.55 10.79
C ILE A 397 24.13 -16.82 11.70
N ARG A 398 24.19 -18.01 12.31
CA ARG A 398 25.29 -18.37 13.20
C ARG A 398 26.64 -18.36 12.47
N LYS A 399 26.70 -18.97 11.29
CA LYS A 399 27.90 -18.99 10.44
C LYS A 399 28.32 -17.57 10.01
N HIS A 400 27.38 -16.69 9.69
CA HIS A 400 27.67 -15.29 9.35
C HIS A 400 28.33 -14.56 10.54
N ILE A 401 27.76 -14.69 11.73
CA ILE A 401 28.30 -14.07 12.95
C ILE A 401 29.70 -14.60 13.26
N GLU A 402 29.90 -15.92 13.24
CA GLU A 402 31.18 -16.58 13.52
C GLU A 402 32.27 -16.24 12.48
N SER A 403 31.89 -15.87 11.25
CA SER A 403 32.83 -15.43 10.21
C SER A 403 33.41 -14.02 10.45
N GLY A 404 32.93 -13.30 11.46
CA GLY A 404 33.41 -11.95 11.78
C GLY A 404 32.83 -10.84 10.89
N LYS A 405 31.88 -11.14 10.00
CA LYS A 405 31.22 -10.16 9.14
C LYS A 405 30.20 -9.31 9.92
N PRO A 406 30.05 -8.00 9.63
CA PRO A 406 29.10 -7.14 10.33
C PRO A 406 27.68 -7.71 10.39
N PHE A 407 27.13 -7.74 11.60
CA PHE A 407 25.79 -8.22 11.91
C PHE A 407 25.09 -7.22 12.82
N MET A 408 23.94 -6.73 12.40
CA MET A 408 23.07 -5.91 13.24
C MET A 408 21.73 -6.60 13.46
N SER A 409 21.20 -6.51 14.67
CA SER A 409 19.84 -6.97 14.96
C SER A 409 19.01 -5.96 15.74
N ILE A 410 17.71 -5.91 15.47
CA ILE A 410 16.81 -4.84 15.95
C ILE A 410 15.59 -5.44 16.65
N CYS A 411 15.26 -4.90 17.83
CA CYS A 411 14.14 -5.29 18.69
C CYS A 411 14.09 -6.81 18.91
N VAL A 412 13.14 -7.54 18.33
CA VAL A 412 13.08 -9.01 18.50
C VAL A 412 14.35 -9.67 17.96
N GLY A 413 15.00 -9.07 16.96
CA GLY A 413 16.32 -9.47 16.48
C GLY A 413 17.41 -9.43 17.56
N LEU A 414 17.37 -8.50 18.51
CA LEU A 414 18.25 -8.53 19.69
C LEU A 414 17.85 -9.69 20.60
N GLN A 415 16.55 -9.81 20.87
CA GLN A 415 16.01 -10.77 21.84
C GLN A 415 16.38 -12.22 21.47
N VAL A 416 16.30 -12.57 20.18
CA VAL A 416 16.63 -13.92 19.71
C VAL A 416 18.10 -14.29 19.88
N LEU A 417 19.01 -13.34 20.15
CA LEU A 417 20.42 -13.65 20.45
C LEU A 417 20.61 -14.26 21.84
N PHE A 418 19.64 -14.07 22.75
CA PHE A 418 19.67 -14.61 24.10
C PHE A 418 19.19 -16.07 24.15
N GLU A 419 19.18 -16.69 25.33
CA GLU A 419 18.84 -18.11 25.48
C GLU A 419 17.33 -18.37 25.40
N GLY A 420 16.50 -17.37 25.71
CA GLY A 420 15.05 -17.48 25.60
C GLY A 420 14.30 -16.27 26.15
N SER A 421 12.97 -16.32 26.09
CA SER A 421 12.08 -15.29 26.61
C SER A 421 10.90 -15.91 27.37
N SER A 422 10.51 -15.31 28.49
CA SER A 422 9.31 -15.67 29.23
C SER A 422 8.01 -15.39 28.45
N GLU A 423 8.09 -14.64 27.35
CA GLU A 423 7.00 -14.54 26.36
C GLU A 423 6.68 -15.89 25.71
N SER A 424 7.68 -16.77 25.58
CA SER A 424 7.53 -18.11 25.02
C SER A 424 8.47 -19.09 25.71
N PRO A 425 8.15 -19.52 26.95
CA PRO A 425 9.08 -20.30 27.79
C PRO A 425 9.55 -21.62 27.18
N SER A 426 8.78 -22.19 26.23
CA SER A 426 9.10 -23.43 25.53
C SER A 426 9.99 -23.25 24.30
N VAL A 427 10.28 -22.01 23.90
CA VAL A 427 11.05 -21.70 22.68
C VAL A 427 12.42 -21.16 23.07
N ALA A 428 13.47 -21.88 22.68
CA ALA A 428 14.84 -21.43 22.87
C ALA A 428 15.22 -20.35 21.85
N GLY A 429 16.07 -19.39 22.25
CA GLY A 429 16.75 -18.47 21.34
C GLY A 429 18.03 -19.05 20.74
N LEU A 430 18.84 -18.22 20.09
CA LEU A 430 20.12 -18.63 19.48
C LEU A 430 21.21 -18.93 20.51
N GLY A 431 21.11 -18.36 21.72
CA GLY A 431 22.06 -18.57 22.81
C GLY A 431 23.47 -18.03 22.55
N PHE A 432 23.59 -16.96 21.75
CA PHE A 432 24.85 -16.23 21.57
C PHE A 432 25.23 -15.40 22.80
N ILE A 433 24.22 -14.93 23.53
CA ILE A 433 24.35 -14.17 24.76
C ILE A 433 23.68 -14.97 25.86
N LYS A 434 24.41 -15.22 26.95
CA LYS A 434 23.80 -15.87 28.12
C LYS A 434 22.87 -14.89 28.81
N GLY A 435 21.67 -15.34 29.13
CA GLY A 435 20.63 -14.50 29.71
C GLY A 435 19.25 -14.81 29.14
N HIS A 436 18.24 -14.36 29.87
CA HIS A 436 16.83 -14.60 29.55
C HIS A 436 16.06 -13.28 29.54
N LEU A 437 14.99 -13.22 28.75
CA LEU A 437 14.11 -12.06 28.73
C LEU A 437 12.91 -12.24 29.66
N ASP A 438 12.61 -11.19 30.41
CA ASP A 438 11.46 -11.12 31.31
C ASP A 438 10.52 -9.99 30.93
N ARG A 439 9.23 -10.17 31.22
CA ARG A 439 8.25 -9.08 31.09
C ARG A 439 8.55 -8.00 32.12
N PHE A 440 8.42 -6.73 31.74
CA PHE A 440 8.44 -5.63 32.71
C PHE A 440 7.38 -5.84 33.80
N ASN A 441 7.71 -5.42 35.01
CA ASN A 441 6.78 -5.38 36.13
C ASN A 441 5.83 -4.19 35.96
N ASP A 442 4.53 -4.47 35.90
CA ASP A 442 3.46 -3.49 35.67
C ASP A 442 2.76 -2.97 36.94
N SER A 443 3.35 -3.22 38.13
CA SER A 443 2.78 -2.76 39.40
C SER A 443 2.90 -1.25 39.62
N SER A 444 3.95 -0.63 39.07
CA SER A 444 4.29 0.79 39.28
C SER A 444 4.33 1.61 38.00
N LYS A 445 4.16 0.98 36.84
CA LYS A 445 4.32 1.58 35.51
C LYS A 445 3.51 0.82 34.48
N SER A 446 3.24 1.48 33.36
CA SER A 446 2.50 0.84 32.28
C SER A 446 3.34 -0.19 31.52
N VAL A 447 2.72 -1.23 30.96
CA VAL A 447 3.40 -2.22 30.11
C VAL A 447 2.48 -2.56 28.95
N PRO A 448 2.90 -2.44 27.67
CA PRO A 448 4.27 -2.29 27.15
C PRO A 448 4.97 -0.95 27.45
N HIS A 449 6.30 -0.98 27.45
CA HIS A 449 7.16 0.20 27.42
C HIS A 449 7.09 0.84 26.03
N ILE A 450 6.32 1.92 25.88
CA ILE A 450 6.10 2.66 24.63
C ILE A 450 6.57 4.10 24.78
N GLY A 451 7.69 4.45 24.14
CA GLY A 451 8.15 5.82 24.07
C GLY A 451 9.66 5.96 23.91
N TRP A 452 10.16 7.15 24.25
CA TRP A 452 11.54 7.53 23.98
C TRP A 452 12.37 7.48 25.25
N ASN A 453 13.39 6.63 25.27
CA ASN A 453 14.27 6.42 26.43
C ASN A 453 15.74 6.58 26.03
N SER A 454 16.64 6.61 27.01
CA SER A 454 18.08 6.70 26.79
C SER A 454 18.66 5.39 26.25
N ALA A 455 19.91 5.43 25.80
CA ALA A 455 20.77 4.26 25.62
C ALA A 455 22.15 4.62 26.18
N ASN A 456 22.28 4.54 27.50
CA ASN A 456 23.43 5.02 28.26
C ASN A 456 24.58 4.01 28.18
N THR A 457 25.75 4.45 27.74
CA THR A 457 26.91 3.60 27.49
C THR A 457 28.01 3.72 28.56
N ASP A 458 27.77 4.41 29.68
CA ASP A 458 28.78 4.71 30.71
C ASP A 458 30.08 5.27 30.08
N ASP A 459 29.93 6.33 29.27
CA ASP A 459 30.99 7.02 28.50
C ASP A 459 31.68 6.21 27.38
N LYS A 460 31.28 4.95 27.15
CA LYS A 460 31.80 4.15 26.03
C LYS A 460 31.20 4.62 24.70
N GLN A 461 31.99 4.59 23.64
CA GLN A 461 31.51 4.89 22.30
C GLN A 461 30.98 3.62 21.64
N VAL A 462 29.72 3.65 21.20
CA VAL A 462 29.06 2.50 20.57
C VAL A 462 28.26 3.01 19.39
N TYR A 463 28.76 2.84 18.17
CA TYR A 463 28.04 3.04 16.91
C TYR A 463 27.11 4.28 16.89
N GLY A 464 27.67 5.47 17.13
CA GLY A 464 26.92 6.72 17.05
C GLY A 464 25.90 6.96 18.17
N LEU A 465 25.79 6.07 19.17
CA LEU A 465 25.02 6.31 20.38
C LEU A 465 25.55 7.53 21.13
N ARG A 466 24.63 8.37 21.61
CA ARG A 466 24.91 9.55 22.42
C ARG A 466 24.12 9.50 23.74
N PRO A 467 24.76 9.83 24.89
CA PRO A 467 24.09 9.90 26.19
C PRO A 467 22.95 10.92 26.28
N SER A 468 22.95 11.93 25.40
CA SER A 468 21.93 12.99 25.37
C SER A 468 20.78 12.71 24.40
N SER A 469 20.91 11.70 23.54
CA SER A 469 19.88 11.32 22.57
C SER A 469 18.85 10.39 23.20
N LYS A 470 17.64 10.40 22.63
CA LYS A 470 16.58 9.47 23.00
C LYS A 470 16.24 8.58 21.81
N TYR A 471 15.93 7.33 22.08
CA TYR A 471 15.61 6.29 21.11
C TYR A 471 14.24 5.71 21.41
N TYR A 472 13.53 5.27 20.37
CA TYR A 472 12.17 4.77 20.48
C TYR A 472 12.13 3.27 20.82
N TYR A 473 11.55 2.97 21.97
CA TYR A 473 11.32 1.63 22.50
C TYR A 473 9.82 1.31 22.48
N VAL A 474 9.49 0.07 22.11
CA VAL A 474 8.10 -0.40 21.97
C VAL A 474 8.00 -1.90 22.25
N HIS A 475 8.07 -2.29 23.53
CA HIS A 475 8.19 -3.70 23.93
C HIS A 475 7.65 -3.99 25.35
N SER A 476 7.14 -5.21 25.58
CA SER A 476 6.74 -5.70 26.90
C SER A 476 7.84 -6.47 27.61
N TYR A 477 8.73 -7.11 26.84
CA TYR A 477 9.78 -8.02 27.33
C TYR A 477 11.15 -7.40 27.14
N LYS A 478 12.02 -7.54 28.15
CA LYS A 478 13.35 -6.93 28.20
C LYS A 478 14.38 -7.92 28.71
N VAL A 479 15.64 -7.68 28.36
CA VAL A 479 16.77 -8.32 29.03
C VAL A 479 17.09 -7.49 30.28
N PRO A 480 16.93 -8.03 31.51
CA PRO A 480 17.34 -7.33 32.72
C PRO A 480 18.85 -7.07 32.68
N TYR A 481 19.27 -5.87 33.08
CA TYR A 481 20.69 -5.56 33.16
C TYR A 481 21.21 -5.78 34.59
N VAL A 482 22.25 -6.61 34.71
CA VAL A 482 23.02 -6.79 35.94
C VAL A 482 24.46 -6.41 35.62
N LYS A 483 24.96 -5.38 36.30
CA LYS A 483 26.29 -4.83 36.07
C LYS A 483 27.36 -5.90 36.23
N GLY A 484 28.17 -6.10 35.19
CA GLY A 484 29.30 -7.03 35.18
C GLY A 484 29.00 -8.37 34.52
N GLU A 485 27.75 -8.80 34.38
CA GLU A 485 27.43 -10.13 33.82
C GLU A 485 27.65 -10.19 32.30
N LEU A 486 27.19 -9.19 31.56
CA LEU A 486 27.39 -9.09 30.12
C LEU A 486 28.82 -8.61 29.79
N GLU A 487 29.39 -7.74 30.61
CA GLU A 487 30.77 -7.28 30.48
C GLU A 487 31.77 -8.42 30.70
N ALA A 488 31.52 -9.33 31.65
CA ALA A 488 32.33 -10.54 31.85
C ALA A 488 32.27 -11.48 30.65
N GLN A 489 31.19 -11.43 29.86
CA GLN A 489 31.06 -12.10 28.58
C GLN A 489 31.73 -11.32 27.43
N GLY A 490 32.29 -10.14 27.69
CA GLY A 490 32.98 -9.28 26.73
C GLY A 490 32.07 -8.36 25.91
N TRP A 491 30.83 -8.14 26.35
CA TRP A 491 29.91 -7.22 25.70
C TRP A 491 30.08 -5.79 26.22
N THR A 492 30.01 -4.84 25.30
CA THR A 492 29.70 -3.44 25.64
C THR A 492 28.19 -3.28 25.66
N VAL A 493 27.65 -2.74 26.74
CA VAL A 493 26.21 -2.61 26.95
C VAL A 493 25.84 -1.13 26.97
N ALA A 494 24.76 -0.79 26.27
CA ALA A 494 24.05 0.46 26.47
C ALA A 494 22.77 0.15 27.26
N THR A 495 22.57 0.78 28.41
CA THR A 495 21.43 0.52 29.30
C THR A 495 20.37 1.60 29.18
N ALA A 496 19.16 1.27 29.64
CA ALA A 496 18.09 2.22 29.85
C ALA A 496 17.33 1.83 31.12
N ARG A 497 16.61 2.80 31.68
CA ARG A 497 15.81 2.60 32.89
C ARG A 497 14.34 2.86 32.61
N TYR A 498 13.48 1.95 33.04
CA TYR A 498 12.03 2.13 32.99
C TYR A 498 11.42 1.86 34.36
N GLY A 499 10.96 2.93 35.02
CA GLY A 499 10.65 2.91 36.45
C GLY A 499 11.88 2.54 37.28
N ASP A 500 11.75 1.51 38.11
CA ASP A 500 12.79 0.94 38.95
C ASP A 500 13.67 -0.08 38.22
N GLU A 501 13.30 -0.50 37.01
CA GLU A 501 13.99 -1.57 36.29
C GLU A 501 15.00 -1.01 35.29
N GLU A 502 16.25 -1.45 35.43
CA GLU A 502 17.30 -1.24 34.43
C GLU A 502 17.35 -2.43 33.46
N PHE A 503 17.58 -2.12 32.18
CA PHE A 503 17.55 -3.11 31.11
C PHE A 503 18.52 -2.78 29.99
N VAL A 504 18.78 -3.78 29.15
CA VAL A 504 19.64 -3.66 27.98
C VAL A 504 18.92 -2.90 26.86
N GLY A 505 19.42 -1.71 26.53
CA GLY A 505 18.98 -0.92 25.39
C GLY A 505 19.71 -1.28 24.09
N ALA A 506 21.01 -1.59 24.18
CA ALA A 506 21.80 -2.16 23.09
C ALA A 506 22.99 -2.96 23.61
N VAL A 507 23.54 -3.86 22.79
CA VAL A 507 24.81 -4.54 23.05
C VAL A 507 25.69 -4.55 21.81
N ALA A 508 27.01 -4.49 22.02
CA ALA A 508 27.99 -4.56 20.96
C ALA A 508 29.20 -5.42 21.37
N LYS A 509 29.68 -6.26 20.46
CA LYS A 509 30.90 -7.08 20.62
C LYS A 509 31.44 -7.49 19.26
N GLY A 510 32.69 -7.15 18.98
CA GLY A 510 33.32 -7.48 17.69
C GLY A 510 32.50 -6.94 16.52
N ASN A 511 32.01 -7.81 15.66
CA ASN A 511 31.19 -7.51 14.48
C ASN A 511 29.68 -7.35 14.75
N ILE A 512 29.24 -7.49 16.00
CA ILE A 512 27.82 -7.52 16.37
C ILE A 512 27.40 -6.17 16.96
N LEU A 513 26.27 -5.65 16.49
CA LEU A 513 25.48 -4.59 17.15
C LEU A 513 24.03 -5.06 17.28
N ALA A 514 23.47 -5.07 18.48
CA ALA A 514 22.05 -5.36 18.66
C ALA A 514 21.39 -4.23 19.43
N THR A 515 20.21 -3.78 19.00
CA THR A 515 19.44 -2.71 19.65
C THR A 515 18.06 -3.22 20.06
N GLN A 516 17.62 -2.92 21.28
CA GLN A 516 16.25 -3.18 21.72
C GLN A 516 15.31 -2.09 21.20
N PHE A 517 15.80 -0.85 21.07
CA PHE A 517 15.09 0.22 20.39
C PHE A 517 15.10 0.04 18.86
N HIS A 518 14.17 0.72 18.19
CA HIS A 518 14.07 0.78 16.73
C HIS A 518 14.83 2.00 16.18
N PRO A 519 16.05 1.87 15.63
CA PRO A 519 16.79 3.00 15.10
C PRO A 519 16.05 3.68 13.93
N GLU A 520 15.36 2.93 13.08
CA GLU A 520 14.53 3.44 11.99
C GLU A 520 13.30 4.25 12.46
N LYS A 521 12.97 4.17 13.77
CA LYS A 521 11.90 4.94 14.43
C LYS A 521 12.41 5.94 15.45
N SER A 522 13.73 6.08 15.58
CA SER A 522 14.36 6.97 16.56
C SER A 522 14.77 8.31 15.95
N GLY A 523 14.14 8.72 14.85
CA GLY A 523 14.49 9.92 14.11
C GLY A 523 15.96 9.96 13.67
N VAL A 524 16.54 11.15 13.65
CA VAL A 524 17.93 11.36 13.26
C VAL A 524 18.91 10.63 14.17
N ALA A 525 18.62 10.51 15.47
CA ALA A 525 19.46 9.78 16.41
C ALA A 525 19.61 8.30 16.03
N GLY A 526 18.53 7.66 15.57
CA GLY A 526 18.60 6.27 15.10
C GLY A 526 19.18 6.11 13.71
N LEU A 527 18.92 7.06 12.79
CA LEU A 527 19.61 7.07 11.49
C LEU A 527 21.13 7.14 11.64
N ARG A 528 21.62 7.91 12.62
CA ARG A 528 23.05 7.95 12.97
C ARG A 528 23.58 6.59 13.40
N VAL A 529 22.82 5.83 14.21
CA VAL A 529 23.19 4.47 14.62
C VAL A 529 23.28 3.53 13.41
N LEU A 530 22.27 3.57 12.52
CA LEU A 530 22.30 2.79 11.28
C LEU A 530 23.52 3.15 10.42
N LYS A 531 23.78 4.45 10.23
CA LYS A 531 24.92 4.93 9.46
C LYS A 531 26.25 4.48 10.07
N ALA A 532 26.41 4.61 11.39
CA ALA A 532 27.63 4.21 12.08
C ALA A 532 27.90 2.72 11.95
N PHE A 533 26.87 1.87 12.06
CA PHE A 533 26.99 0.43 11.81
C PHE A 533 27.40 0.13 10.37
N LEU A 534 26.70 0.72 9.41
CA LEU A 534 26.92 0.47 7.99
C LEU A 534 28.30 0.95 7.52
N ASP A 535 28.77 2.09 8.04
CA ASP A 535 30.12 2.65 7.79
C ASP A 535 31.23 1.86 8.52
N GLY A 536 30.89 0.96 9.46
CA GLY A 536 31.86 0.23 10.29
C GLY A 536 32.53 1.09 11.37
N LYS A 537 31.91 2.20 11.78
CA LYS A 537 32.46 3.14 12.76
C LYS A 537 32.03 2.78 14.18
N GLN A 538 32.70 1.80 14.77
CA GLN A 538 32.41 1.30 16.13
C GLN A 538 32.55 2.40 17.19
N ASP A 539 33.64 3.18 17.12
CA ASP A 539 33.98 4.24 18.07
C ASP A 539 33.50 5.63 17.57
N SER A 540 32.24 5.76 17.15
CA SER A 540 31.71 7.02 16.59
C SER A 540 30.83 7.85 17.54
N GLY A 541 31.00 7.68 18.85
CA GLY A 541 30.30 8.48 19.86
C GLY A 541 30.94 9.86 20.09
N VAL A 542 30.20 10.80 20.65
CA VAL A 542 30.77 12.09 21.08
C VAL A 542 31.23 11.93 22.53
N ALA A 543 32.55 11.99 22.77
CA ALA A 543 33.12 11.99 24.12
C ALA A 543 32.78 13.31 24.85
N GLY A 544 32.38 13.23 26.12
CA GLY A 544 32.20 14.41 26.99
C GLY A 544 30.80 15.05 27.01
N LEU A 545 29.80 14.46 26.34
CA LEU A 545 28.40 14.87 26.54
C LEU A 545 27.86 14.29 27.86
N LYS A 546 27.32 15.15 28.73
CA LYS A 546 26.71 14.70 29.98
C LYS A 546 25.46 13.84 29.70
N ALA A 547 25.36 12.72 30.41
CA ALA A 547 24.14 11.92 30.45
C ALA A 547 22.95 12.79 30.89
N VAL A 548 21.85 12.67 30.16
CA VAL A 548 20.57 13.32 30.51
C VAL A 548 19.79 12.36 31.41
N GLN A 549 18.85 12.91 32.18
CA GLN A 549 17.94 12.13 33.02
C GLN A 549 17.36 10.92 32.25
N GLU A 550 17.48 9.74 32.86
CA GLU A 550 16.97 8.47 32.32
C GLU A 550 15.46 8.33 32.53
N GLY A 551 14.82 7.50 31.72
CA GLY A 551 13.38 7.32 31.70
C GLY A 551 12.73 7.82 30.42
N LEU A 552 11.43 7.56 30.33
CA LEU A 552 10.61 8.00 29.20
C LEU A 552 10.46 9.52 29.18
N THR A 553 10.60 10.10 28.00
CA THR A 553 10.20 11.48 27.78
C THR A 553 8.67 11.62 27.77
N ARG A 554 8.17 12.81 28.07
CA ARG A 554 6.77 13.20 27.81
C ARG A 554 6.52 13.15 26.30
N ARG A 555 5.79 12.11 25.86
CA ARG A 555 5.54 11.83 24.44
C ARG A 555 4.43 12.75 23.91
N VAL A 556 4.77 13.54 22.90
CA VAL A 556 3.84 14.47 22.23
C VAL A 556 3.48 13.92 20.85
N ILE A 557 2.20 13.56 20.69
CA ILE A 557 1.66 12.93 19.48
C ILE A 557 0.96 13.99 18.64
N ALA A 558 1.27 14.04 17.34
CA ALA A 558 0.55 14.88 16.39
C ALA A 558 -0.44 14.02 15.59
N CYS A 559 -1.72 14.41 15.55
CA CYS A 559 -2.77 13.60 14.96
C CYS A 559 -3.51 14.33 13.85
N LEU A 560 -3.64 13.72 12.67
CA LEU A 560 -4.36 14.28 11.53
C LEU A 560 -5.54 13.44 11.05
N ASP A 561 -6.65 14.13 10.80
CA ASP A 561 -7.84 13.59 10.15
C ASP A 561 -7.63 13.51 8.63
N VAL A 562 -7.74 12.33 8.05
CA VAL A 562 -7.68 12.16 6.60
C VAL A 562 -9.07 11.86 6.05
N ARG A 563 -9.61 12.79 5.26
CA ARG A 563 -10.92 12.69 4.59
C ARG A 563 -10.78 12.72 3.09
N THR A 564 -11.85 12.31 2.42
CA THR A 564 -12.06 12.56 1.00
C THR A 564 -12.87 13.84 0.84
N ASN A 565 -12.42 14.80 0.04
CA ASN A 565 -13.22 15.98 -0.31
C ASN A 565 -14.26 15.64 -1.39
N ASP A 566 -15.11 16.61 -1.74
CA ASP A 566 -16.17 16.44 -2.76
C ASP A 566 -15.64 16.12 -4.17
N GLN A 567 -14.33 16.30 -4.42
CA GLN A 567 -13.64 16.01 -5.68
C GLN A 567 -12.95 14.63 -5.68
N GLY A 568 -13.01 13.89 -4.56
CA GLY A 568 -12.33 12.60 -4.41
C GLY A 568 -10.89 12.69 -3.90
N ASP A 569 -10.36 13.89 -3.65
CA ASP A 569 -9.00 14.08 -3.14
C ASP A 569 -8.92 13.80 -1.63
N LEU A 570 -7.77 13.27 -1.20
CA LEU A 570 -7.42 13.14 0.20
C LEU A 570 -7.00 14.49 0.76
N VAL A 571 -7.73 14.98 1.74
CA VAL A 571 -7.49 16.26 2.39
C VAL A 571 -7.44 16.09 3.90
N VAL A 572 -6.69 16.98 4.55
CA VAL A 572 -6.75 17.14 6.01
C VAL A 572 -7.79 18.20 6.35
N THR A 573 -8.70 17.90 7.28
CA THR A 573 -9.82 18.78 7.64
C THR A 573 -9.80 19.21 9.11
N LYS A 574 -10.52 20.30 9.44
CA LYS A 574 -10.70 20.77 10.83
C LYS A 574 -11.61 19.81 11.61
N GLY A 575 -11.12 19.25 12.71
CA GLY A 575 -11.90 18.43 13.65
C GLY A 575 -12.60 19.26 14.74
N ASP A 576 -13.27 20.37 14.41
CA ASP A 576 -14.06 21.08 15.42
C ASP A 576 -15.44 20.43 15.51
N GLN A 577 -15.72 19.68 16.59
CA GLN A 577 -17.03 19.10 16.90
C GLN A 577 -17.73 18.36 15.74
N TYR A 578 -16.97 17.64 14.92
CA TYR A 578 -17.47 16.88 13.77
C TYR A 578 -18.18 17.71 12.67
N ASP A 579 -18.12 19.05 12.73
CA ASP A 579 -18.70 19.96 11.74
C ASP A 579 -17.61 20.49 10.79
N VAL A 580 -17.55 19.89 9.59
CA VAL A 580 -16.41 20.01 8.65
C VAL A 580 -16.70 20.91 7.44
N ARG A 581 -17.89 21.52 7.37
CA ARG A 581 -18.32 22.36 6.24
C ARG A 581 -18.22 23.85 6.57
N GLU A 582 -17.94 24.67 5.56
CA GLU A 582 -18.00 26.12 5.71
C GLU A 582 -19.42 26.58 6.10
N LYS A 583 -19.54 27.49 7.08
CA LYS A 583 -20.79 28.17 7.39
C LYS A 583 -21.13 29.16 6.27
N GLY A 584 -21.84 28.68 5.25
CA GLY A 584 -22.34 29.41 4.08
C GLY A 584 -23.10 28.47 3.12
N GLU A 585 -24.01 29.01 2.30
CA GLU A 585 -24.73 28.21 1.30
C GLU A 585 -23.75 27.60 0.29
N GLY A 586 -23.62 26.27 0.29
CA GLY A 586 -22.70 25.50 -0.55
C GLY A 586 -21.42 24.98 0.13
N GLY A 587 -21.38 24.92 1.48
CA GLY A 587 -20.18 24.64 2.27
C GLY A 587 -19.33 23.44 1.83
N ASN A 588 -18.25 23.74 1.10
CA ASN A 588 -17.21 22.79 0.71
C ASN A 588 -16.41 22.31 1.94
N VAL A 589 -15.83 21.11 1.84
CA VAL A 589 -14.89 20.59 2.84
C VAL A 589 -13.62 21.44 2.88
N ARG A 590 -13.28 22.03 4.03
CA ARG A 590 -12.07 22.86 4.21
C ARG A 590 -10.80 22.01 4.13
N ASN A 591 -9.91 22.33 3.19
CA ASN A 591 -8.62 21.66 2.98
C ASN A 591 -7.47 22.40 3.68
N LEU A 592 -6.82 21.77 4.65
CA LEU A 592 -5.68 22.32 5.42
C LEU A 592 -4.31 21.87 4.90
N GLY A 593 -4.26 21.04 3.85
CA GLY A 593 -3.02 20.56 3.26
C GLY A 593 -3.04 19.08 2.88
N LYS A 594 -1.93 18.60 2.30
CA LYS A 594 -1.74 17.19 1.92
C LYS A 594 -1.23 16.36 3.13
N PRO A 595 -1.83 15.19 3.43
CA PRO A 595 -1.48 14.38 4.60
C PRO A 595 0.03 14.08 4.77
N VAL A 596 0.72 13.74 3.67
CA VAL A 596 2.15 13.38 3.68
C VAL A 596 3.04 14.57 4.06
N GLU A 597 2.75 15.76 3.53
CA GLU A 597 3.52 16.97 3.81
C GLU A 597 3.30 17.45 5.24
N MET A 598 2.06 17.36 5.72
CA MET A 598 1.73 17.70 7.09
C MET A 598 2.41 16.75 8.09
N ALA A 599 2.40 15.44 7.83
CA ALA A 599 3.13 14.46 8.65
C ALA A 599 4.64 14.72 8.67
N ARG A 600 5.24 15.09 7.54
CA ARG A 600 6.64 15.52 7.48
C ARG A 600 6.90 16.76 8.32
N ASN A 601 6.04 17.78 8.21
CA ASN A 601 6.16 19.00 9.00
C ASN A 601 6.06 18.69 10.50
N TYR A 602 5.15 17.83 10.94
CA TYR A 602 5.07 17.40 12.34
C TYR A 602 6.35 16.71 12.80
N TYR A 603 6.89 15.80 12.00
CA TYR A 603 8.16 15.15 12.29
C TYR A 603 9.32 16.15 12.44
N GLU A 604 9.46 17.09 11.50
CA GLU A 604 10.50 18.13 11.51
C GLU A 604 10.31 19.14 12.65
N GLN A 605 9.08 19.35 13.10
CA GLN A 605 8.73 20.10 14.31
C GLN A 605 8.95 19.28 15.60
N GLY A 606 9.43 18.05 15.50
CA GLY A 606 9.77 17.23 16.65
C GLY A 606 8.66 16.35 17.20
N ALA A 607 7.58 16.07 16.45
CA ALA A 607 6.59 15.06 16.84
C ALA A 607 7.25 13.75 17.23
N ASP A 608 6.79 13.16 18.33
CA ASP A 608 7.29 11.86 18.81
C ASP A 608 6.61 10.69 18.13
N GLU A 609 5.45 10.93 17.55
CA GLU A 609 4.59 9.98 16.84
C GLU A 609 3.61 10.78 15.97
N VAL A 610 3.24 10.23 14.82
CA VAL A 610 2.20 10.80 13.94
C VAL A 610 1.05 9.82 13.80
N THR A 611 -0.15 10.26 14.18
CA THR A 611 -1.38 9.47 14.08
C THR A 611 -2.23 9.94 12.90
N PHE A 612 -2.68 9.01 12.08
CA PHE A 612 -3.63 9.23 10.99
C PHE A 612 -4.98 8.66 11.39
N LEU A 613 -6.02 9.49 11.43
CA LEU A 613 -7.40 9.04 11.57
C LEU A 613 -8.01 8.94 10.17
N ASN A 614 -8.12 7.71 9.68
CA ASN A 614 -8.73 7.38 8.41
C ASN A 614 -10.26 7.37 8.52
N ILE A 615 -10.85 8.45 8.02
CA ILE A 615 -12.28 8.70 8.00
C ILE A 615 -12.76 8.90 6.55
N THR A 616 -12.02 8.30 5.62
CA THR A 616 -12.32 8.30 4.19
C THR A 616 -13.50 7.38 3.89
N SER A 617 -14.30 7.75 2.88
CA SER A 617 -15.48 7.00 2.45
C SER A 617 -15.21 6.26 1.14
N PHE A 618 -14.22 5.36 1.11
CA PHE A 618 -13.96 4.55 -0.08
C PHE A 618 -14.74 3.23 0.00
N ARG A 619 -16.05 3.29 -0.29
CA ARG A 619 -16.91 2.09 -0.32
C ARG A 619 -16.74 1.24 -1.57
N ASP A 620 -16.24 1.84 -2.67
CA ASP A 620 -16.17 1.22 -4.00
C ASP A 620 -14.73 1.04 -4.52
N CYS A 621 -13.72 1.06 -3.63
CA CYS A 621 -12.31 0.89 -4.00
C CYS A 621 -11.75 -0.44 -3.46
N PRO A 622 -10.98 -1.21 -4.25
CA PRO A 622 -10.29 -2.39 -3.77
C PRO A 622 -9.43 -2.10 -2.55
N LEU A 623 -9.40 -3.00 -1.57
CA LEU A 623 -8.66 -2.78 -0.32
C LEU A 623 -7.15 -2.55 -0.56
N ALA A 624 -6.59 -3.20 -1.59
CA ALA A 624 -5.19 -3.07 -1.97
C ALA A 624 -4.84 -1.67 -2.53
N ASP A 625 -5.84 -0.97 -3.07
CA ASP A 625 -5.70 0.34 -3.70
C ASP A 625 -6.17 1.48 -2.79
N LEU A 626 -6.41 1.19 -1.51
CA LEU A 626 -6.82 2.19 -0.53
C LEU A 626 -5.81 3.34 -0.50
N PRO A 627 -6.22 4.58 -0.78
CA PRO A 627 -5.31 5.71 -0.84
C PRO A 627 -4.52 5.95 0.46
N MET A 628 -5.04 5.51 1.60
CA MET A 628 -4.33 5.56 2.88
C MET A 628 -3.08 4.68 2.94
N LEU A 629 -3.05 3.54 2.23
CA LEU A 629 -1.85 2.70 2.15
C LEU A 629 -0.73 3.50 1.46
N GLU A 630 -1.05 4.21 0.38
CA GLU A 630 -0.08 5.04 -0.32
C GLU A 630 0.37 6.25 0.50
N ILE A 631 -0.51 6.87 1.29
CA ILE A 631 -0.13 7.93 2.23
C ILE A 631 0.91 7.42 3.22
N LEU A 632 0.69 6.26 3.83
CA LEU A 632 1.65 5.68 4.77
C LEU A 632 2.98 5.36 4.09
N ARG A 633 2.93 4.82 2.86
CA ARG A 633 4.12 4.49 2.07
C ARG A 633 4.98 5.73 1.86
N ARG A 634 4.40 6.82 1.34
CA ARG A 634 5.11 8.08 1.10
C ARG A 634 5.54 8.79 2.38
N THR A 635 4.73 8.70 3.44
CA THR A 635 5.09 9.27 4.73
C THR A 635 6.34 8.59 5.28
N SER A 636 6.39 7.26 5.23
CA SER A 636 7.51 6.47 5.74
C SER A 636 8.86 6.73 5.04
N GLU A 637 8.86 7.32 3.84
CA GLU A 637 10.09 7.69 3.11
C GLU A 637 10.87 8.82 3.79
N THR A 638 10.19 9.64 4.60
CA THR A 638 10.79 10.84 5.21
C THR A 638 10.52 11.01 6.70
N VAL A 639 9.54 10.30 7.25
CA VAL A 639 9.16 10.38 8.66
C VAL A 639 9.66 9.15 9.39
N PHE A 640 10.75 9.33 10.15
CA PHE A 640 11.44 8.27 10.90
C PHE A 640 11.03 8.24 12.38
N VAL A 641 9.72 8.40 12.63
CA VAL A 641 9.08 8.22 13.94
C VAL A 641 7.91 7.22 13.79
N PRO A 642 7.32 6.73 14.89
CA PRO A 642 6.16 5.85 14.85
C PRO A 642 4.98 6.48 14.10
N LEU A 643 4.34 5.68 13.25
CA LEU A 643 3.13 6.02 12.52
C LEU A 643 1.97 5.15 13.02
N THR A 644 0.90 5.79 13.49
CA THR A 644 -0.31 5.10 13.95
C THR A 644 -1.44 5.36 12.95
N ILE A 645 -2.19 4.32 12.60
CA ILE A 645 -3.35 4.43 11.70
C ILE A 645 -4.61 3.95 12.41
N GLY A 646 -5.60 4.83 12.56
CA GLY A 646 -6.93 4.50 13.07
C GLY A 646 -7.98 4.57 11.98
N GLY A 647 -8.99 3.69 12.03
CA GLY A 647 -10.09 3.69 11.08
C GLY A 647 -9.94 2.67 9.95
N GLY A 648 -10.97 1.83 9.77
CA GLY A 648 -11.04 0.81 8.72
C GLY A 648 -10.37 -0.54 9.05
N VAL A 649 -9.85 -0.73 10.27
CA VAL A 649 -9.24 -2.00 10.71
C VAL A 649 -10.31 -2.89 11.35
N ARG A 650 -10.99 -3.67 10.50
CA ARG A 650 -12.07 -4.60 10.88
C ARG A 650 -12.27 -5.66 9.81
N ASP A 651 -12.94 -6.75 10.15
CA ASP A 651 -13.39 -7.72 9.15
C ASP A 651 -14.32 -7.03 8.14
N THR A 652 -14.04 -7.21 6.86
CA THR A 652 -14.80 -6.59 5.78
C THR A 652 -14.90 -7.51 4.56
N THR A 653 -15.78 -7.14 3.64
CA THR A 653 -15.86 -7.75 2.32
C THR A 653 -15.44 -6.70 1.30
N ASP A 654 -14.45 -7.02 0.47
CA ASP A 654 -13.99 -6.15 -0.61
C ASP A 654 -15.06 -6.06 -1.71
N THR A 655 -14.90 -5.09 -2.61
CA THR A 655 -15.79 -4.80 -3.74
C THR A 655 -16.02 -5.98 -4.68
N ASP A 656 -15.08 -6.93 -4.73
CA ASP A 656 -15.17 -8.17 -5.52
C ASP A 656 -15.82 -9.35 -4.77
N GLY A 657 -16.27 -9.13 -3.53
CA GLY A 657 -16.85 -10.16 -2.67
C GLY A 657 -15.84 -10.94 -1.82
N THR A 658 -14.55 -10.64 -1.93
CA THR A 658 -13.50 -11.28 -1.11
C THR A 658 -13.63 -10.87 0.34
N LYS A 659 -13.73 -11.85 1.25
CA LYS A 659 -13.68 -11.59 2.69
C LYS A 659 -12.23 -11.34 3.12
N VAL A 660 -12.00 -10.22 3.79
CA VAL A 660 -10.69 -9.83 4.31
C VAL A 660 -10.81 -9.59 5.80
N SER A 661 -9.97 -10.27 6.59
CA SER A 661 -10.00 -10.14 8.05
C SER A 661 -9.30 -8.86 8.52
N ALA A 662 -9.62 -8.42 9.74
CA ALA A 662 -8.96 -7.30 10.40
C ALA A 662 -7.45 -7.50 10.49
N LEU A 663 -6.99 -8.74 10.73
CA LEU A 663 -5.57 -9.10 10.75
C LEU A 663 -4.91 -8.88 9.38
N GLN A 664 -5.58 -9.24 8.27
CA GLN A 664 -5.07 -9.00 6.93
C GLN A 664 -4.98 -7.51 6.61
N ILE A 665 -6.00 -6.72 7.00
CA ILE A 665 -5.99 -5.26 6.83
C ILE A 665 -4.86 -4.62 7.65
N ALA A 666 -4.72 -5.01 8.93
CA ALA A 666 -3.61 -4.54 9.77
C ALA A 666 -2.26 -4.89 9.14
N THR A 667 -2.11 -6.10 8.62
CA THR A 667 -0.90 -6.54 7.90
C THR A 667 -0.61 -5.65 6.67
N MET A 668 -1.64 -5.26 5.91
CA MET A 668 -1.49 -4.35 4.76
C MET A 668 -1.03 -2.95 5.20
N TYR A 669 -1.59 -2.43 6.29
CA TYR A 669 -1.18 -1.16 6.88
C TYR A 669 0.26 -1.20 7.39
N PHE A 670 0.65 -2.26 8.11
CA PHE A 670 2.03 -2.42 8.60
C PHE A 670 3.04 -2.49 7.46
N LYS A 671 2.76 -3.29 6.42
CA LYS A 671 3.59 -3.35 5.21
C LYS A 671 3.68 -2.04 4.44
N SER A 672 2.69 -1.16 4.63
CA SER A 672 2.63 0.15 3.98
C SER A 672 3.32 1.26 4.79
N GLY A 673 3.73 1.00 6.03
CA GLY A 673 4.50 1.96 6.83
C GLY A 673 3.95 2.27 8.21
N ALA A 674 2.74 1.79 8.56
CA ALA A 674 2.22 1.92 9.92
C ALA A 674 3.00 1.04 10.91
N ASP A 675 3.11 1.48 12.15
CA ASP A 675 3.71 0.73 13.26
C ASP A 675 2.64 0.24 14.24
N LYS A 676 1.53 0.97 14.33
CA LYS A 676 0.39 0.65 15.19
C LYS A 676 -0.92 0.85 14.44
N VAL A 677 -1.90 0.01 14.75
CA VAL A 677 -3.28 0.15 14.28
C VAL A 677 -4.20 0.51 15.43
N SER A 678 -5.16 1.41 15.18
CA SER A 678 -6.16 1.82 16.16
C SER A 678 -7.54 1.23 15.83
N ILE A 679 -8.13 0.57 16.83
CA ILE A 679 -9.46 -0.06 16.77
C ILE A 679 -10.44 0.81 17.57
N GLY A 680 -11.57 1.17 16.96
CA GLY A 680 -12.60 2.03 17.56
C GLY A 680 -13.88 1.26 17.90
N SER A 681 -14.93 1.42 17.09
CA SER A 681 -16.28 0.87 17.36
C SER A 681 -16.31 -0.62 17.67
N ASP A 682 -15.54 -1.43 16.94
CA ASP A 682 -15.47 -2.88 17.14
C ASP A 682 -14.92 -3.27 18.52
N ALA A 683 -14.13 -2.41 19.17
CA ALA A 683 -13.64 -2.63 20.53
C ALA A 683 -14.78 -2.59 21.56
N VAL A 684 -15.78 -1.72 21.34
CA VAL A 684 -16.95 -1.61 22.23
C VAL A 684 -17.81 -2.87 22.13
N THR A 685 -18.09 -3.32 20.92
CA THR A 685 -18.84 -4.58 20.71
C THR A 685 -18.08 -5.79 21.25
N ALA A 686 -16.76 -5.84 21.05
CA ALA A 686 -15.92 -6.89 21.63
C ALA A 686 -15.98 -6.90 23.18
N ALA A 687 -15.99 -5.73 23.82
CA ALA A 687 -16.11 -5.63 25.27
C ALA A 687 -17.48 -6.11 25.76
N GLU A 688 -18.57 -5.73 25.10
CA GLU A 688 -19.92 -6.24 25.40
C GLU A 688 -19.98 -7.77 25.31
N GLU A 689 -19.39 -8.36 24.26
CA GLU A 689 -19.30 -9.82 24.10
C GLU A 689 -18.46 -10.47 25.19
N TYR A 690 -17.34 -9.86 25.58
CA TYR A 690 -16.47 -10.35 26.65
C TYR A 690 -17.19 -10.43 28.00
N TYR A 691 -17.91 -9.37 28.39
CA TYR A 691 -18.72 -9.40 29.62
C TYR A 691 -19.92 -10.33 29.50
N GLY A 692 -20.60 -10.36 28.34
CA GLY A 692 -21.69 -11.30 28.07
C GLY A 692 -21.28 -12.77 28.15
N ALA A 693 -20.02 -13.07 27.82
CA ALA A 693 -19.42 -14.41 27.94
C ALA A 693 -18.85 -14.71 29.34
N GLY A 694 -19.06 -13.83 30.32
CA GLY A 694 -18.55 -13.99 31.69
C GLY A 694 -17.05 -13.77 31.78
N LYS A 695 -16.52 -12.72 31.13
CA LYS A 695 -15.10 -12.34 31.09
C LYS A 695 -14.20 -13.37 30.43
N ARG A 696 -14.69 -14.01 29.36
CA ARG A 696 -13.94 -15.02 28.60
C ARG A 696 -13.48 -14.47 27.26
N LEU A 697 -12.21 -14.67 26.97
CA LEU A 697 -11.60 -14.34 25.68
C LEU A 697 -12.14 -15.27 24.59
N SER A 698 -12.41 -14.69 23.43
CA SER A 698 -13.00 -15.41 22.29
C SER A 698 -11.92 -16.00 21.37
N GLY A 699 -10.73 -15.38 21.35
CA GLY A 699 -9.65 -15.61 20.40
C GLY A 699 -9.95 -15.14 18.97
N LYS A 700 -11.06 -14.41 18.76
CA LYS A 700 -11.59 -14.07 17.43
C LYS A 700 -11.65 -12.57 17.16
N THR A 701 -11.56 -11.73 18.18
CA THR A 701 -11.63 -10.28 17.98
C THR A 701 -10.39 -9.80 17.23
N ALA A 702 -10.51 -8.66 16.54
CA ALA A 702 -9.38 -8.01 15.90
C ALA A 702 -8.24 -7.71 16.88
N ILE A 703 -8.57 -7.31 18.12
CA ILE A 703 -7.60 -7.02 19.18
C ILE A 703 -6.79 -8.28 19.51
N GLU A 704 -7.46 -9.42 19.78
CA GLU A 704 -6.81 -10.69 20.11
C GLU A 704 -5.92 -11.18 18.96
N GLN A 705 -6.44 -11.17 17.73
CA GLN A 705 -5.71 -11.69 16.56
C GLN A 705 -4.49 -10.84 16.19
N ILE A 706 -4.61 -9.51 16.21
CA ILE A 706 -3.52 -8.61 15.84
C ILE A 706 -2.45 -8.60 16.93
N SER A 707 -2.84 -8.54 18.21
CA SER A 707 -1.89 -8.57 19.33
C SER A 707 -1.15 -9.90 19.42
N GLN A 708 -1.81 -11.04 19.15
CA GLN A 708 -1.16 -12.34 19.11
C GLN A 708 -0.10 -12.43 17.98
N ALA A 709 -0.34 -11.77 16.84
CA ALA A 709 0.58 -11.79 15.71
C ALA A 709 1.73 -10.78 15.84
N TYR A 710 1.43 -9.56 16.28
CA TYR A 710 2.35 -8.41 16.25
C TYR A 710 2.74 -7.87 17.62
N GLY A 711 2.25 -8.49 18.70
CA GLY A 711 2.41 -8.04 20.08
C GLY A 711 1.39 -6.97 20.48
N ASN A 712 1.11 -6.86 21.78
CA ASN A 712 0.16 -5.89 22.32
C ASN A 712 0.49 -4.46 21.87
N GLN A 713 1.78 -4.13 21.79
CA GLN A 713 2.30 -2.83 21.40
C GLN A 713 1.85 -2.35 20.01
N ALA A 714 1.38 -3.25 19.15
CA ALA A 714 0.89 -2.90 17.80
C ALA A 714 -0.59 -2.49 17.78
N VAL A 715 -1.33 -2.69 18.87
CA VAL A 715 -2.78 -2.46 18.96
C VAL A 715 -3.08 -1.31 19.90
N VAL A 716 -3.62 -0.22 19.34
CA VAL A 716 -4.17 0.92 20.07
C VAL A 716 -5.70 0.79 20.06
N VAL A 717 -6.38 1.13 21.15
CA VAL A 717 -7.85 1.24 21.16
C VAL A 717 -8.26 2.69 21.31
N SER A 718 -8.97 3.22 20.31
CA SER A 718 -9.56 4.56 20.37
C SER A 718 -10.88 4.49 21.11
N VAL A 719 -10.96 5.20 22.24
CA VAL A 719 -12.15 5.24 23.10
C VAL A 719 -12.76 6.63 23.02
N ASP A 720 -14.06 6.68 22.73
CA ASP A 720 -14.83 7.91 22.60
C ASP A 720 -15.89 8.01 23.72
N PRO A 721 -15.48 8.34 24.96
CA PRO A 721 -16.36 8.46 26.11
C PRO A 721 -17.13 9.78 26.08
N LYS A 722 -18.36 9.72 26.59
CA LYS A 722 -19.23 10.87 26.83
C LYS A 722 -19.73 10.84 28.28
N ARG A 723 -19.68 11.98 28.96
CA ARG A 723 -20.12 12.09 30.35
C ARG A 723 -21.64 11.91 30.47
N VAL A 724 -22.05 11.12 31.47
CA VAL A 724 -23.43 10.89 31.88
C VAL A 724 -23.56 11.19 33.36
N TYR A 725 -24.36 12.20 33.69
CA TYR A 725 -24.59 12.65 35.05
C TYR A 725 -25.61 11.78 35.78
N VAL A 726 -25.40 11.59 37.08
CA VAL A 726 -26.31 10.90 38.00
C VAL A 726 -26.35 11.65 39.32
N SER A 727 -27.47 11.58 40.05
CA SER A 727 -27.61 12.32 41.31
C SER A 727 -26.66 11.77 42.38
N ASN A 728 -26.40 10.46 42.35
CA ASN A 728 -25.45 9.77 43.23
C ASN A 728 -24.97 8.45 42.61
N ALA A 729 -23.90 7.88 43.17
CA ALA A 729 -23.24 6.68 42.63
C ALA A 729 -24.13 5.42 42.59
N SER A 730 -25.20 5.35 43.39
CA SER A 730 -26.08 4.17 43.45
C SER A 730 -27.14 4.11 42.36
N GLU A 731 -27.34 5.20 41.59
CA GLU A 731 -28.32 5.26 40.50
C GLU A 731 -27.89 4.50 39.24
N THR A 732 -26.63 4.08 39.17
CA THR A 732 -26.08 3.35 38.04
C THR A 732 -25.24 2.16 38.51
N LYS A 733 -25.16 1.13 37.67
CA LYS A 733 -24.23 0.01 37.84
C LYS A 733 -22.79 0.39 37.45
N HIS A 734 -22.64 1.48 36.70
CA HIS A 734 -21.38 1.89 36.09
C HIS A 734 -20.42 2.58 37.06
N ASN A 735 -19.15 2.57 36.69
CA ASN A 735 -18.09 3.21 37.47
C ASN A 735 -18.22 4.73 37.43
N THR A 736 -18.54 5.34 38.57
CA THR A 736 -18.75 6.79 38.71
C THR A 736 -17.55 7.50 39.33
N ILE A 737 -17.41 8.79 39.02
CA ILE A 737 -16.47 9.71 39.66
C ILE A 737 -17.19 10.98 40.14
N THR A 738 -16.57 11.68 41.08
CA THR A 738 -16.95 13.08 41.35
C THR A 738 -16.31 13.96 40.28
N THR A 739 -17.13 14.77 39.60
CA THR A 739 -16.67 15.63 38.51
C THR A 739 -16.56 17.08 38.94
N THR A 740 -15.57 17.78 38.37
CA THR A 740 -15.39 19.23 38.52
C THR A 740 -16.31 20.05 37.62
N PHE A 741 -17.06 19.39 36.73
CA PHE A 741 -17.99 20.01 35.79
C PHE A 741 -19.41 19.61 36.18
N PRO A 742 -20.16 20.44 36.94
CA PRO A 742 -21.49 20.09 37.42
C PRO A 742 -22.48 19.81 36.27
N GLY A 743 -23.39 18.88 36.50
CA GLY A 743 -24.47 18.56 35.57
C GLY A 743 -25.50 19.69 35.47
N PRO A 744 -26.42 19.62 34.49
CA PRO A 744 -27.45 20.65 34.28
C PRO A 744 -28.32 20.94 35.50
N ASN A 745 -28.50 19.97 36.40
CA ASN A 745 -29.28 20.11 37.64
C ASN A 745 -28.38 20.21 38.89
N GLY A 746 -27.08 20.44 38.72
CA GLY A 746 -26.11 20.50 39.80
C GLY A 746 -25.55 19.14 40.21
N GLU A 747 -25.74 18.09 39.40
CA GLU A 747 -25.17 16.76 39.68
C GLU A 747 -23.64 16.83 39.74
N SER A 748 -23.04 16.36 40.85
CA SER A 748 -21.58 16.32 41.02
C SER A 748 -20.98 14.95 40.72
N VAL A 749 -21.80 13.97 40.35
CA VAL A 749 -21.40 12.60 40.08
C VAL A 749 -21.69 12.26 38.63
N CYS A 750 -20.75 11.62 37.95
CA CYS A 750 -20.94 11.15 36.58
C CYS A 750 -20.20 9.85 36.32
N TRP A 751 -20.58 9.15 35.27
CA TRP A 751 -19.80 8.10 34.62
C TRP A 751 -19.59 8.45 33.15
N TYR A 752 -18.73 7.71 32.46
CA TYR A 752 -18.43 7.96 31.05
C TYR A 752 -18.94 6.80 30.19
N ALA A 753 -20.01 7.04 29.45
CA ALA A 753 -20.58 6.09 28.52
C ALA A 753 -19.74 6.05 27.23
N CYS A 754 -19.43 4.84 26.76
CA CYS A 754 -18.69 4.68 25.51
C CYS A 754 -19.62 4.85 24.31
N THR A 755 -19.06 5.33 23.21
CA THR A 755 -19.79 5.52 21.96
C THR A 755 -19.16 4.76 20.80
N ILE A 756 -19.95 4.52 19.77
CA ILE A 756 -19.53 3.92 18.50
C ILE A 756 -19.96 4.80 17.32
N LYS A 757 -19.51 4.43 16.11
CA LYS A 757 -19.82 5.12 14.84
C LYS A 757 -19.39 6.60 14.86
N GLY A 758 -18.24 6.88 15.48
CA GLY A 758 -17.67 8.22 15.61
C GLY A 758 -18.52 9.13 16.51
N GLY A 759 -18.82 8.69 17.74
CA GLY A 759 -19.56 9.48 18.71
C GLY A 759 -21.09 9.50 18.56
N ARG A 760 -21.66 8.84 17.54
CA ARG A 760 -23.08 9.00 17.16
C ARG A 760 -24.04 8.06 17.88
N GLU A 761 -23.55 6.94 18.40
CA GLU A 761 -24.36 5.96 19.10
C GLU A 761 -23.72 5.66 20.46
N THR A 762 -24.43 5.99 21.53
CA THR A 762 -24.02 5.67 22.91
C THR A 762 -24.40 4.23 23.25
N ARG A 763 -23.51 3.53 23.95
CA ARG A 763 -23.69 2.15 24.41
C ARG A 763 -23.79 2.10 25.94
N ASP A 764 -24.47 1.09 26.45
CA ASP A 764 -24.64 0.84 27.90
C ASP A 764 -23.41 0.13 28.48
N ILE A 765 -22.24 0.73 28.30
CA ILE A 765 -20.95 0.25 28.79
C ILE A 765 -20.09 1.46 29.15
N ASP A 766 -19.48 1.42 30.32
CA ASP A 766 -18.63 2.51 30.79
C ASP A 766 -17.17 2.38 30.33
N VAL A 767 -16.44 3.49 30.41
CA VAL A 767 -15.04 3.56 29.96
C VAL A 767 -14.12 2.62 30.72
N VAL A 768 -14.38 2.33 31.99
CA VAL A 768 -13.59 1.40 32.82
C VAL A 768 -13.83 -0.03 32.34
N GLU A 769 -15.10 -0.39 32.14
CA GLU A 769 -15.48 -1.70 31.60
C GLU A 769 -14.83 -1.95 30.23
N LEU A 770 -14.95 -0.99 29.31
CA LEU A 770 -14.36 -1.09 27.98
C LEU A 770 -12.83 -1.27 28.05
N THR A 771 -12.14 -0.39 28.78
CA THR A 771 -10.67 -0.37 28.82
C THR A 771 -10.09 -1.63 29.47
N GLN A 772 -10.72 -2.16 30.52
CA GLN A 772 -10.34 -3.43 31.13
C GLN A 772 -10.54 -4.63 30.18
N ALA A 773 -11.65 -4.65 29.46
CA ALA A 773 -11.93 -5.73 28.50
C ALA A 773 -10.90 -5.75 27.37
N VAL A 774 -10.58 -4.60 26.79
CA VAL A 774 -9.63 -4.54 25.66
C VAL A 774 -8.18 -4.78 26.10
N GLU A 775 -7.80 -4.37 27.31
CA GLU A 775 -6.52 -4.76 27.92
C GLU A 775 -6.43 -6.28 28.04
N ALA A 776 -7.48 -6.94 28.55
CA ALA A 776 -7.52 -8.40 28.66
C ALA A 776 -7.43 -9.09 27.29
N MET A 777 -7.95 -8.48 26.23
CA MET A 777 -7.87 -8.97 24.85
C MET A 777 -6.49 -8.78 24.21
N GLY A 778 -5.59 -8.01 24.82
CA GLY A 778 -4.24 -7.77 24.31
C GLY A 778 -4.02 -6.40 23.65
N ALA A 779 -4.89 -5.41 23.88
CA ALA A 779 -4.55 -4.03 23.53
C ALA A 779 -3.28 -3.60 24.28
N GLY A 780 -2.41 -2.83 23.63
CA GLY A 780 -1.16 -2.34 24.23
C GLY A 780 -1.14 -0.86 24.50
N GLU A 781 -2.17 -0.11 24.10
CA GLU A 781 -2.28 1.33 24.36
C GLU A 781 -3.74 1.78 24.20
N ILE A 782 -4.18 2.71 25.04
CA ILE A 782 -5.50 3.37 24.93
C ILE A 782 -5.29 4.77 24.37
N LEU A 783 -5.96 5.08 23.26
CA LEU A 783 -6.17 6.45 22.80
C LEU A 783 -7.47 6.97 23.42
N LEU A 784 -7.34 7.73 24.50
CA LEU A 784 -8.47 8.19 25.30
C LEU A 784 -8.90 9.58 24.82
N ASN A 785 -9.88 9.61 23.92
CA ASN A 785 -10.54 10.84 23.51
C ASN A 785 -11.53 11.29 24.60
N CYS A 786 -12.12 12.47 24.42
CA CYS A 786 -13.19 12.95 25.28
C CYS A 786 -14.17 13.76 24.43
N ILE A 787 -15.36 13.23 24.20
CA ILE A 787 -16.37 13.88 23.34
C ILE A 787 -16.71 15.28 23.87
N ASP A 788 -16.77 15.44 25.19
CA ASP A 788 -17.17 16.70 25.82
C ASP A 788 -16.06 17.79 25.76
N GLN A 789 -14.79 17.39 25.59
CA GLN A 789 -13.65 18.31 25.43
C GLN A 789 -13.21 18.47 23.98
N ASP A 790 -13.78 17.71 23.05
CA ASP A 790 -13.35 17.76 21.66
C ASP A 790 -13.62 19.12 21.00
N GLY A 791 -12.60 19.71 20.39
CA GLY A 791 -12.68 21.02 19.74
C GLY A 791 -12.82 22.23 20.67
N THR A 792 -12.92 22.05 21.99
CA THR A 792 -13.12 23.17 22.94
C THR A 792 -11.87 24.02 23.13
N ASN A 793 -10.69 23.42 22.93
CA ASN A 793 -9.38 24.02 23.22
C ASN A 793 -9.28 24.53 24.67
N SER A 794 -9.92 23.85 25.64
CA SER A 794 -9.97 24.23 27.06
C SER A 794 -9.22 23.30 28.02
N GLY A 795 -8.43 22.36 27.50
CA GLY A 795 -7.68 21.39 28.29
C GLY A 795 -8.30 20.00 28.25
N PHE A 796 -7.55 19.02 28.77
CA PHE A 796 -7.97 17.62 28.82
C PHE A 796 -8.89 17.35 30.02
N ASP A 797 -9.63 16.24 29.98
CA ASP A 797 -10.44 15.79 31.11
C ASP A 797 -9.61 14.95 32.10
N PHE A 798 -9.11 15.58 33.17
CA PHE A 798 -8.28 14.89 34.17
C PHE A 798 -9.04 13.81 34.95
N GLY A 799 -10.34 14.00 35.19
CA GLY A 799 -11.17 13.03 35.90
C GLY A 799 -11.29 11.73 35.11
N LEU A 800 -11.57 11.85 33.81
CA LEU A 800 -11.59 10.74 32.86
C LEU A 800 -10.23 10.02 32.78
N ILE A 801 -9.14 10.78 32.60
CA ILE A 801 -7.79 10.21 32.48
C ILE A 801 -7.42 9.42 33.74
N ASN A 802 -7.62 10.02 34.93
CA ASN A 802 -7.29 9.36 36.19
C ASN A 802 -8.17 8.14 36.45
N GLN A 803 -9.45 8.18 36.03
CA GLN A 803 -10.34 7.02 36.13
C GLN A 803 -9.83 5.85 35.28
N VAL A 804 -9.42 6.10 34.03
CA VAL A 804 -8.90 5.04 33.14
C VAL A 804 -7.52 4.57 33.60
N LYS A 805 -6.61 5.48 33.99
CA LYS A 805 -5.29 5.11 34.54
C LYS A 805 -5.38 4.28 35.83
N GLY A 806 -6.44 4.46 36.63
CA GLY A 806 -6.71 3.62 37.79
C GLY A 806 -7.29 2.24 37.44
N ALA A 807 -7.80 2.06 36.22
CA ALA A 807 -8.49 0.85 35.78
C ALA A 807 -7.60 -0.12 35.00
N VAL A 808 -6.61 0.38 34.25
CA VAL A 808 -5.75 -0.42 33.35
C VAL A 808 -4.26 -0.21 33.64
N LYS A 809 -3.45 -1.17 33.22
CA LYS A 809 -1.97 -1.15 33.32
C LYS A 809 -1.27 -0.91 31.99
N ILE A 810 -1.99 -0.83 30.87
CA ILE A 810 -1.43 -0.42 29.58
C ILE A 810 -1.31 1.12 29.49
N PRO A 811 -0.41 1.66 28.63
CA PRO A 811 -0.30 3.09 28.38
C PRO A 811 -1.61 3.75 27.96
N VAL A 812 -1.86 4.98 28.44
CA VAL A 812 -3.02 5.80 28.10
C VAL A 812 -2.55 7.14 27.53
N ILE A 813 -2.95 7.43 26.30
CA ILE A 813 -2.77 8.70 25.61
C ILE A 813 -3.95 9.62 25.94
N ALA A 814 -3.67 10.78 26.55
CA ALA A 814 -4.66 11.85 26.70
C ALA A 814 -4.93 12.54 25.35
N SER A 815 -6.18 12.59 24.94
CA SER A 815 -6.63 13.20 23.69
C SER A 815 -7.90 14.04 23.92
N SER A 816 -8.22 14.90 22.94
CA SER A 816 -9.32 15.89 22.95
C SER A 816 -9.18 17.01 24.00
N GLY A 817 -9.22 18.28 23.55
CA GLY A 817 -9.23 19.47 24.41
C GLY A 817 -7.94 20.30 24.43
N ALA A 818 -6.83 19.76 23.95
CA ALA A 818 -5.56 20.51 23.81
C ALA A 818 -5.71 21.74 22.90
N GLY A 819 -5.29 22.91 23.39
CA GLY A 819 -5.43 24.19 22.69
C GLY A 819 -4.19 25.08 22.74
N ASN A 820 -3.33 24.88 23.74
CA ASN A 820 -2.08 25.60 23.95
C ASN A 820 -1.06 24.70 24.68
N PRO A 821 0.24 25.06 24.71
CA PRO A 821 1.27 24.30 25.41
C PRO A 821 1.02 24.06 26.90
N GLY A 822 0.33 24.96 27.60
CA GLY A 822 -0.01 24.84 29.02
C GLY A 822 -0.86 23.60 29.32
N HIS A 823 -1.79 23.23 28.43
CA HIS A 823 -2.60 22.03 28.62
C HIS A 823 -1.77 20.73 28.62
N PHE A 824 -0.63 20.70 27.92
CA PHE A 824 0.28 19.56 27.96
C PHE A 824 1.04 19.50 29.28
N GLU A 825 1.48 20.64 29.83
CA GLU A 825 2.07 20.68 31.17
C GLU A 825 1.05 20.18 32.19
N GLU A 826 -0.14 20.79 32.20
CA GLU A 826 -1.19 20.48 33.18
C GLU A 826 -1.56 19.00 33.19
N VAL A 827 -1.71 18.37 32.01
CA VAL A 827 -2.07 16.95 31.95
C VAL A 827 -0.92 16.05 32.41
N PHE A 828 0.34 16.38 32.14
CA PHE A 828 1.50 15.60 32.60
C PHE A 828 1.81 15.82 34.09
N ASP A 829 1.36 16.94 34.68
CA ASP A 829 1.53 17.26 36.09
C ASP A 829 0.40 16.69 36.95
N GLN A 830 -0.85 16.85 36.50
CA GLN A 830 -2.06 16.48 37.28
C GLN A 830 -2.53 15.04 37.05
N THR A 831 -1.95 14.33 36.09
CA THR A 831 -2.33 12.93 35.79
C THR A 831 -1.10 12.06 35.55
N SER A 832 -1.31 10.75 35.58
CA SER A 832 -0.28 9.75 35.23
C SER A 832 -0.35 9.31 33.76
N THR A 833 -0.89 10.15 32.86
CA THR A 833 -0.95 9.84 31.42
C THR A 833 0.45 9.59 30.84
N ASP A 834 0.54 8.68 29.88
CA ASP A 834 1.80 8.23 29.29
C ASP A 834 2.19 9.06 28.06
N ALA A 835 1.22 9.72 27.43
CA ALA A 835 1.40 10.59 26.29
C ALA A 835 0.23 11.57 26.15
N ALA A 836 0.44 12.67 25.45
CA ALA A 836 -0.61 13.62 25.12
C ALA A 836 -0.64 13.88 23.61
N LEU A 837 -1.84 13.96 23.07
CA LEU A 837 -2.09 14.11 21.64
C LEU A 837 -2.71 15.48 21.34
N GLY A 838 -2.13 16.16 20.35
CA GLY A 838 -2.67 17.39 19.79
C GLY A 838 -3.06 17.19 18.32
N ALA A 839 -4.21 17.76 17.94
CA ALA A 839 -4.68 17.80 16.56
C ALA A 839 -4.86 19.25 16.11
N GLY A 840 -6.02 19.85 16.40
CA GLY A 840 -6.43 21.16 15.89
C GLY A 840 -5.40 22.29 16.04
N MET A 841 -4.76 22.43 17.21
CA MET A 841 -3.77 23.49 17.45
C MET A 841 -2.54 23.40 16.53
N PHE A 842 -2.10 22.17 16.21
CA PHE A 842 -1.00 21.93 15.27
C PHE A 842 -1.44 22.15 13.82
N HIS A 843 -2.68 21.74 13.50
CA HIS A 843 -3.25 21.87 12.15
C HIS A 843 -3.45 23.32 11.74
N ARG A 844 -3.87 24.16 12.70
CA ARG A 844 -4.11 25.58 12.50
C ARG A 844 -2.82 26.40 12.53
N GLY A 845 -1.68 25.79 12.88
CA GLY A 845 -0.41 26.47 13.04
C GLY A 845 -0.41 27.50 14.17
N GLU A 846 -1.34 27.37 15.13
CA GLU A 846 -1.38 28.22 16.33
C GLU A 846 -0.17 27.96 17.21
N TYR A 847 0.20 26.68 17.31
CA TYR A 847 1.42 26.19 17.94
C TYR A 847 1.96 25.04 17.11
N THR A 848 3.27 24.84 17.16
CA THR A 848 3.94 23.66 16.63
C THR A 848 4.23 22.65 17.75
N VAL A 849 4.57 21.42 17.37
CA VAL A 849 5.05 20.44 18.38
C VAL A 849 6.32 20.93 19.08
N LYS A 850 7.16 21.68 18.36
CA LYS A 850 8.36 22.30 18.90
C LYS A 850 8.03 23.29 20.01
N ASP A 851 7.04 24.16 19.81
CA ASP A 851 6.62 25.14 20.82
C ASP A 851 6.13 24.44 22.10
N VAL A 852 5.37 23.35 21.95
CA VAL A 852 4.93 22.53 23.09
C VAL A 852 6.13 21.94 23.82
N LYS A 853 7.08 21.36 23.09
CA LYS A 853 8.26 20.73 23.70
C LYS A 853 9.19 21.73 24.38
N GLU A 854 9.44 22.88 23.77
CA GLU A 854 10.22 23.95 24.38
C GLU A 854 9.56 24.48 25.65
N PHE A 855 8.22 24.60 25.66
CA PHE A 855 7.47 24.95 26.86
C PHE A 855 7.58 23.91 27.96
N LEU A 856 7.37 22.63 27.64
CA LEU A 856 7.52 21.52 28.60
C LEU A 856 8.95 21.44 29.17
N GLU A 857 9.96 21.62 28.32
CA GLU A 857 11.35 21.65 28.74
C GLU A 857 11.66 22.83 29.68
N ALA A 858 11.11 24.02 29.39
CA ALA A 858 11.24 25.18 30.26
C ALA A 858 10.59 24.97 31.64
N LYS A 859 9.58 24.08 31.73
CA LYS A 859 8.97 23.62 32.98
C LYS A 859 9.73 22.48 33.67
N GLY A 860 10.85 22.03 33.10
CA GLY A 860 11.67 20.95 33.64
C GLY A 860 11.16 19.55 33.31
N LEU A 861 10.18 19.41 32.40
CA LEU A 861 9.72 18.11 31.94
C LEU A 861 10.65 17.56 30.86
N MET A 862 10.93 16.26 30.92
CA MET A 862 11.81 15.59 29.96
C MET A 862 11.10 15.42 28.62
N VAL A 863 11.66 15.98 27.55
CA VAL A 863 11.14 15.84 26.18
C VAL A 863 12.22 15.31 25.24
N ARG A 864 11.81 14.68 24.14
CA ARG A 864 12.75 14.37 23.04
C ARG A 864 13.06 15.65 22.27
N ARG A 865 14.34 16.00 22.17
CA ARG A 865 14.82 17.07 21.28
C ARG A 865 14.94 16.55 19.84
N PHE A 866 14.55 17.38 18.88
CA PHE A 866 14.81 17.10 17.47
C PHE A 866 16.30 17.30 17.16
N GLU A 867 16.91 16.33 16.49
CA GLU A 867 18.30 16.42 16.02
C GLU A 867 18.30 16.62 14.50
N SER A 868 19.19 17.48 14.00
CA SER A 868 19.28 17.80 12.57
C SER A 868 20.40 17.08 11.82
N GLU A 869 21.35 16.47 12.54
CA GLU A 869 22.57 15.88 11.96
C GLU A 869 22.65 14.36 12.18
N ILE A 870 22.78 13.62 11.08
CA ILE A 870 23.06 12.18 11.04
C ILE A 870 24.54 11.94 11.27
#